data_AF-A0AAV1XFN3-F1
#
_entry.id   AF-A0AAV1XFN3-F1
#
_cell.length_a   1.000
_cell.length_b   1.000
_cell.length_c   1.000
_cell.angle_alpha   90.00
_cell.angle_beta   90.00
_cell.angle_gamma   90.00
#
_symmetry.space_group_name_H-M   'P 1'
#
loop_
_entity.id
_entity.type
_entity.pdbx_description
1 polymer ?
#
loop_
_entity_poly.entity_id
_entity_poly.type
_entity_poly.pdbx_seq_one_letter_code
_entity_poly.pdbx_strand_id
1 'polypeptide(L)'
;MGSKWKKAKVALGMNLCMLVPSTLDDDSPLPTVASERLSHAALLSPAANWDMDSSRPTTPVPSLYGLKLSKSSSKSSKKTCSICLTRMKQESGHAIFTAECTHSFHFHCIASNVKHGNQICPVCRAKWKDIPFSGPSLDRIACRVSPSPTNWSQNDVFMAVVHRLPLPHPRRDLNRCNIVPLYQAPEPVVYDDDESLNYQLAFSDRSPCSKNNEDNVAVKAMEIKMYPEVLAAPRFNTYSNFTVLVHLEANAAAAASAAKRENFSRNQSSFTQISQTPRTPVDLVTVLDISGSMAGTKLALLKRAMGFVIQNLGSNDRLSVIAFSSTARRLFPLCRMTDSGRQQALQAVNSLVANGGTNIAEGLRKGAKIVEDRKEKNPVASIILLSDGQDNYTVNGSGSDQPQPNYQLLLPTSISGRDNSSFQVPVHAFGFGTDHDALSMHSISEASGGTFSFIETESVLQDAFAQCIGGLLSVIVQELQVGIECIDQDLCLVSIKAGSYPSRTMATGREGFIDVGDLYADEERDFLVSVNLPATSGNETSLIKVKCFYKDPLTQETATLESEEVKIGRPEIAVGVEMSFEVDRQRNRLQAAEAMAQARIAAEQGNLTGAVSFLENCRKMLSGTVSAKSHDRLCVALDAELKEMQERMVSRHVYEASGRAYILSGLSSHSWQRATARGDSTDRSSLVHAYQTPSMAEMLTRSQAMSLGSSSGQKLLQPLLSYRSQPSPR
;
A
#
# COMPACT_ATOMS: atom_id res chain seq x y z
N MET A 1 4.19 23.62 -71.25
CA MET A 1 5.29 22.85 -71.90
C MET A 1 5.34 21.43 -71.33
N GLY A 2 6.27 20.60 -71.80
CA GLY A 2 6.43 19.14 -71.56
C GLY A 2 5.83 18.56 -70.26
N SER A 3 5.04 17.46 -70.33
CA SER A 3 5.47 16.09 -70.71
C SER A 3 6.13 15.33 -69.54
N LYS A 4 5.53 14.17 -69.21
CA LYS A 4 6.04 13.11 -68.29
C LYS A 4 6.17 13.52 -66.81
N TRP A 5 5.21 13.04 -66.00
CA TRP A 5 5.48 12.26 -64.76
C TRP A 5 4.29 11.33 -64.41
N LYS A 6 3.53 10.90 -65.44
CA LYS A 6 2.25 10.17 -65.31
C LYS A 6 2.41 8.62 -65.30
N LYS A 7 3.53 8.12 -64.76
CA LYS A 7 3.86 6.68 -64.63
C LYS A 7 4.63 6.37 -63.32
N ALA A 8 4.04 6.72 -62.17
CA ALA A 8 4.56 6.40 -60.84
C ALA A 8 3.44 6.30 -59.77
N LYS A 9 2.26 5.79 -60.14
CA LYS A 9 1.06 5.79 -59.26
C LYS A 9 0.28 4.46 -59.32
N VAL A 10 1.01 3.33 -59.30
CA VAL A 10 0.44 1.95 -59.24
C VAL A 10 1.28 1.08 -58.29
N ALA A 11 1.50 1.57 -57.08
CA ALA A 11 2.04 0.82 -55.95
C ALA A 11 1.56 1.49 -54.65
N LEU A 12 1.33 0.70 -53.60
CA LEU A 12 0.87 1.16 -52.27
C LEU A 12 -0.46 1.95 -52.30
N GLY A 13 -1.56 1.22 -52.51
CA GLY A 13 -2.91 1.74 -52.26
C GLY A 13 -3.40 1.37 -50.85
N MET A 14 -3.93 2.34 -50.12
CA MET A 14 -4.81 2.14 -48.97
C MET A 14 -5.94 3.16 -49.05
N ASN A 15 -7.18 2.73 -48.75
CA ASN A 15 -8.36 3.60 -48.82
C ASN A 15 -8.59 4.31 -47.48
N LEU A 16 -8.95 5.59 -47.53
CA LEU A 16 -9.63 6.29 -46.43
C LEU A 16 -10.96 6.84 -46.94
N CYS A 17 -12.00 6.77 -46.10
CA CYS A 17 -13.32 7.34 -46.38
C CYS A 17 -13.88 8.03 -45.13
N MET A 18 -13.75 9.35 -45.06
CA MET A 18 -14.68 10.33 -44.47
C MET A 18 -14.44 11.62 -45.27
N LEU A 19 -15.35 12.10 -46.12
CA LEU A 19 -16.63 12.77 -45.86
C LEU A 19 -16.48 14.12 -45.11
N VAL A 20 -17.14 15.15 -45.64
CA VAL A 20 -16.96 16.58 -45.28
C VAL A 20 -18.32 17.31 -45.33
N PRO A 21 -18.63 18.19 -44.36
CA PRO A 21 -19.51 19.34 -44.51
C PRO A 21 -18.66 20.63 -44.64
N SER A 22 -18.62 21.34 -45.77
CA SER A 22 -19.66 22.17 -46.42
C SER A 22 -19.71 23.60 -45.88
N THR A 23 -19.47 24.57 -46.76
CA THR A 23 -19.27 26.01 -46.48
C THR A 23 -20.55 26.84 -46.62
N LEU A 24 -20.56 28.03 -46.00
CA LEU A 24 -21.30 29.21 -46.46
C LEU A 24 -20.41 30.46 -46.24
N ASP A 25 -20.60 31.46 -47.09
CA ASP A 25 -19.76 32.66 -47.24
C ASP A 25 -20.46 33.91 -46.67
N ASP A 26 -19.71 34.97 -46.32
CA ASP A 26 -19.89 36.29 -46.99
C ASP A 26 -18.82 37.36 -46.66
N ASP A 27 -18.52 38.17 -47.68
CA ASP A 27 -17.94 39.54 -47.77
C ASP A 27 -16.71 40.06 -46.93
N SER A 28 -16.20 41.24 -47.35
CA SER A 28 -14.90 41.86 -46.97
C SER A 28 -15.04 43.38 -46.66
N PRO A 29 -14.01 44.27 -46.55
CA PRO A 29 -12.53 44.11 -46.44
C PRO A 29 -11.77 45.03 -45.42
N LEU A 30 -10.55 44.61 -44.99
CA LEU A 30 -9.28 45.37 -44.76
C LEU A 30 -9.23 46.74 -43.98
N PRO A 31 -8.04 47.31 -43.60
CA PRO A 31 -6.63 46.90 -43.81
C PRO A 31 -5.87 46.68 -42.46
N THR A 32 -4.53 46.77 -42.21
CA THR A 32 -3.30 47.26 -42.92
C THR A 32 -2.03 46.67 -42.24
N VAL A 33 -0.82 46.80 -42.87
CA VAL A 33 0.55 46.74 -42.27
C VAL A 33 0.93 45.40 -41.55
N ALA A 34 1.77 44.48 -42.06
CA ALA A 34 3.16 44.54 -42.60
C ALA A 34 4.25 44.88 -41.53
N SER A 35 5.46 44.31 -41.47
CA SER A 35 6.19 43.40 -42.36
C SER A 35 7.22 42.52 -41.61
N GLU A 36 7.48 41.35 -42.20
CA GLU A 36 8.75 40.61 -42.32
C GLU A 36 10.06 41.47 -42.39
N ARG A 37 11.31 41.01 -42.13
CA ARG A 37 11.90 39.67 -41.86
C ARG A 37 13.40 39.76 -41.36
N LEU A 38 13.87 38.69 -40.69
CA LEU A 38 15.22 38.06 -40.73
C LEU A 38 16.58 38.82 -40.55
N SER A 39 17.18 38.62 -39.36
CA SER A 39 18.47 37.89 -39.14
C SER A 39 19.90 38.53 -39.25
N HIS A 40 20.82 37.90 -38.48
CA HIS A 40 22.30 37.83 -38.56
C HIS A 40 23.27 38.89 -37.93
N ALA A 41 23.76 38.53 -36.73
CA ALA A 41 25.19 38.35 -36.36
C ALA A 41 26.20 39.53 -36.18
N ALA A 42 26.40 39.88 -34.90
CA ALA A 42 27.68 39.84 -34.14
C ALA A 42 28.74 40.99 -34.14
N LEU A 43 29.47 41.04 -33.01
CA LEU A 43 30.77 41.70 -32.70
C LEU A 43 30.87 43.16 -32.16
N LEU A 44 30.77 43.28 -30.83
CA LEU A 44 31.76 43.85 -29.88
C LEU A 44 32.16 45.36 -29.80
N SER A 45 32.21 45.83 -28.53
CA SER A 45 33.17 46.80 -27.92
C SER A 45 33.01 48.32 -28.16
N PRO A 46 33.63 49.24 -27.36
CA PRO A 46 34.46 49.07 -26.13
C PRO A 46 34.17 50.02 -24.90
N ALA A 47 34.71 49.65 -23.72
CA ALA A 47 35.21 50.49 -22.60
C ALA A 47 34.21 51.39 -21.79
N ALA A 48 34.48 51.85 -20.53
CA ALA A 48 35.77 52.03 -19.83
C ALA A 48 35.71 52.12 -18.26
N ASN A 49 36.90 52.05 -17.63
CA ASN A 49 37.41 52.85 -16.49
C ASN A 49 37.19 52.49 -14.97
N TRP A 50 38.33 52.11 -14.33
CA TRP A 50 39.01 52.70 -13.14
C TRP A 50 39.40 51.81 -11.93
N ASP A 51 40.52 52.24 -11.33
CA ASP A 51 41.48 51.69 -10.34
C ASP A 51 40.98 51.33 -8.90
N MET A 52 41.76 50.83 -7.91
CA MET A 52 43.23 50.73 -7.69
C MET A 52 43.67 49.62 -6.66
N ASP A 53 44.98 49.45 -6.52
CA ASP A 53 45.79 49.12 -5.31
C ASP A 53 46.36 47.70 -4.99
N SER A 54 47.63 47.52 -5.42
CA SER A 54 48.82 46.94 -4.76
C SER A 54 48.78 45.75 -3.75
N SER A 55 49.52 44.68 -4.05
CA SER A 55 50.91 44.47 -3.54
C SER A 55 51.51 43.07 -3.89
N ARG A 56 52.83 42.88 -3.72
CA ARG A 56 53.62 41.68 -4.14
C ARG A 56 54.86 41.49 -3.24
N PRO A 57 55.32 40.25 -2.94
CA PRO A 57 56.59 39.75 -3.54
C PRO A 57 56.72 38.18 -3.63
N THR A 58 57.87 37.51 -3.88
CA THR A 58 58.80 37.52 -5.05
C THR A 58 59.85 36.36 -5.00
N THR A 59 59.69 35.28 -5.80
CA THR A 59 60.75 34.31 -6.29
C THR A 59 61.64 33.57 -5.23
N PRO A 60 62.74 32.82 -5.56
CA PRO A 60 63.16 32.06 -6.77
C PRO A 60 63.61 30.57 -6.58
N VAL A 61 63.48 29.75 -7.64
CA VAL A 61 64.54 28.97 -8.38
C VAL A 61 65.84 28.58 -7.62
N PRO A 62 66.28 27.28 -7.58
CA PRO A 62 67.08 26.72 -8.69
C PRO A 62 66.92 25.22 -9.06
N SER A 63 67.56 24.87 -10.18
CA SER A 63 67.60 23.56 -10.86
C SER A 63 69.03 22.96 -10.92
N LEU A 64 69.33 22.11 -11.94
CA LEU A 64 70.63 21.43 -12.26
C LEU A 64 70.82 20.08 -11.56
N TYR A 65 71.39 19.00 -12.13
CA TYR A 65 71.73 18.55 -13.51
C TYR A 65 71.30 17.05 -13.60
N GLY A 66 71.20 16.35 -14.75
CA GLY A 66 71.54 16.71 -16.13
C GLY A 66 72.45 15.68 -16.81
N LEU A 67 71.99 14.44 -17.07
CA LEU A 67 72.69 13.47 -17.93
C LEU A 67 71.78 12.91 -19.03
N LYS A 68 72.37 12.68 -20.21
CA LYS A 68 71.70 12.21 -21.43
C LYS A 68 71.99 10.74 -21.66
N LEU A 69 71.00 10.00 -22.17
CA LEU A 69 71.24 8.82 -23.01
C LEU A 69 70.06 8.67 -23.99
N SER A 70 70.37 8.49 -25.27
CA SER A 70 69.40 8.51 -26.36
C SER A 70 69.17 7.11 -26.93
N LYS A 71 67.88 6.74 -27.07
CA LYS A 71 67.43 5.76 -28.08
C LYS A 71 65.95 5.96 -28.41
N SER A 72 65.62 5.56 -29.64
CA SER A 72 64.41 5.86 -30.41
C SER A 72 63.11 5.23 -29.90
N SER A 73 61.99 5.96 -30.08
CA SER A 73 60.60 5.46 -30.24
C SER A 73 59.97 4.64 -29.10
N SER A 74 58.67 4.76 -28.77
CA SER A 74 57.55 5.45 -29.44
C SER A 74 56.64 6.18 -28.43
N LYS A 75 55.77 7.07 -28.91
CA LYS A 75 54.82 7.86 -28.09
C LYS A 75 53.85 6.96 -27.31
N SER A 76 53.86 7.05 -25.98
CA SER A 76 52.80 6.45 -25.13
C SER A 76 51.62 7.41 -24.92
N SER A 77 50.41 6.87 -24.77
CA SER A 77 49.15 7.60 -24.87
C SER A 77 48.72 8.32 -23.58
N LYS A 78 48.07 9.48 -23.74
CA LYS A 78 47.44 10.26 -22.66
C LYS A 78 46.36 9.42 -21.95
N LYS A 79 46.49 9.20 -20.64
CA LYS A 79 45.51 8.41 -19.85
C LYS A 79 44.14 9.10 -19.76
N THR A 80 43.08 8.32 -19.96
CA THR A 80 41.68 8.68 -19.72
C THR A 80 41.12 7.83 -18.58
N CYS A 81 40.10 8.33 -17.88
CA CYS A 81 39.39 7.56 -16.86
C CYS A 81 38.50 6.50 -17.52
N SER A 82 38.65 5.22 -17.18
CA SER A 82 37.87 4.14 -17.81
C SER A 82 36.39 4.08 -17.39
N ILE A 83 35.93 4.99 -16.51
CA ILE A 83 34.52 5.07 -16.06
C ILE A 83 33.79 6.24 -16.73
N CYS A 84 34.36 7.45 -16.68
CA CYS A 84 33.75 8.67 -17.24
C CYS A 84 34.37 9.12 -18.57
N LEU A 85 35.31 8.35 -19.13
CA LEU A 85 36.01 8.53 -20.42
C LEU A 85 36.80 9.85 -20.63
N THR A 86 36.66 10.84 -19.74
CA THR A 86 37.38 12.10 -19.77
C THR A 86 38.88 11.94 -19.49
N ARG A 87 39.68 12.90 -19.98
CA ARG A 87 41.14 12.92 -19.80
C ARG A 87 41.51 13.26 -18.36
N MET A 88 42.56 12.61 -17.87
CA MET A 88 43.18 12.95 -16.61
C MET A 88 43.98 14.25 -16.76
N LYS A 89 43.40 15.36 -16.28
CA LYS A 89 44.08 16.64 -16.12
C LYS A 89 43.72 17.22 -14.75
N GLN A 90 44.67 17.94 -14.16
CA GLN A 90 44.73 18.14 -12.71
C GLN A 90 44.00 19.42 -12.24
N GLU A 91 42.68 19.43 -12.39
CA GLU A 91 41.80 20.47 -11.86
C GLU A 91 40.74 19.82 -10.96
N SER A 92 40.75 20.14 -9.66
CA SER A 92 39.78 19.71 -8.63
C SER A 92 39.70 18.21 -8.21
N GLY A 93 40.69 17.36 -8.50
CA GLY A 93 40.67 15.97 -8.00
C GLY A 93 42.01 15.24 -8.00
N HIS A 94 42.33 14.57 -6.89
CA HIS A 94 43.45 13.65 -6.80
C HIS A 94 43.20 12.40 -7.67
N ALA A 95 44.19 12.01 -8.48
CA ALA A 95 44.19 10.75 -9.20
C ALA A 95 44.73 9.64 -8.30
N ILE A 96 43.94 8.58 -8.08
CA ILE A 96 44.36 7.41 -7.28
C ILE A 96 44.83 6.30 -8.22
N PHE A 97 46.02 5.77 -7.94
CA PHE A 97 46.53 4.54 -8.52
C PHE A 97 46.32 3.38 -7.55
N THR A 98 45.62 2.33 -7.99
CA THR A 98 45.57 1.05 -7.27
C THR A 98 46.81 0.23 -7.64
N ALA A 99 47.63 -0.16 -6.67
CA ALA A 99 48.93 -0.80 -6.94
C ALA A 99 48.84 -2.17 -7.68
N GLU A 100 47.66 -2.80 -7.69
CA GLU A 100 47.43 -4.14 -8.22
C GLU A 100 46.88 -4.17 -9.68
N CYS A 101 46.66 -3.03 -10.35
CA CYS A 101 46.33 -3.03 -11.79
C CYS A 101 46.73 -1.74 -12.54
N THR A 102 46.88 -1.82 -13.87
CA THR A 102 47.34 -0.72 -14.73
C THR A 102 46.27 0.33 -15.09
N HIS A 103 45.01 0.06 -14.73
CA HIS A 103 43.89 0.99 -14.96
C HIS A 103 44.03 2.26 -14.10
N SER A 104 43.29 3.30 -14.45
CA SER A 104 43.37 4.58 -13.74
C SER A 104 42.00 5.24 -13.77
N PHE A 105 41.61 5.85 -12.65
CA PHE A 105 40.27 6.43 -12.45
C PHE A 105 40.36 7.79 -11.76
N HIS A 106 39.34 8.64 -11.90
CA HIS A 106 39.17 9.79 -11.00
C HIS A 106 38.60 9.32 -9.66
N PHE A 107 38.99 9.98 -8.56
CA PHE A 107 38.59 9.58 -7.21
C PHE A 107 37.06 9.44 -7.04
N HIS A 108 36.28 10.42 -7.51
CA HIS A 108 34.81 10.36 -7.39
C HIS A 108 34.20 9.17 -8.16
N CYS A 109 34.78 8.78 -9.31
CA CYS A 109 34.28 7.65 -10.10
C CYS A 109 34.43 6.31 -9.37
N ILE A 110 35.47 6.16 -8.54
CA ILE A 110 35.78 4.90 -7.87
C ILE A 110 35.19 4.84 -6.45
N ALA A 111 35.10 5.97 -5.76
CA ALA A 111 34.55 6.06 -4.41
C ALA A 111 33.09 5.55 -4.33
N SER A 112 32.26 5.83 -5.35
CA SER A 112 30.89 5.30 -5.41
C SER A 112 30.86 3.77 -5.48
N ASN A 113 31.69 3.14 -6.32
CA ASN A 113 31.69 1.68 -6.47
C ASN A 113 32.12 0.98 -5.16
N VAL A 114 33.12 1.55 -4.47
CA VAL A 114 33.58 1.05 -3.16
C VAL A 114 32.52 1.26 -2.06
N LYS A 115 31.77 2.37 -2.07
CA LYS A 115 30.69 2.65 -1.11
C LYS A 115 29.57 1.59 -1.14
N HIS A 116 29.36 0.94 -2.29
CA HIS A 116 28.40 -0.16 -2.45
C HIS A 116 29.03 -1.55 -2.24
N GLY A 117 30.16 -1.64 -1.54
CA GLY A 117 30.81 -2.90 -1.15
C GLY A 117 31.68 -3.57 -2.22
N ASN A 118 31.72 -3.06 -3.45
CA ASN A 118 32.46 -3.68 -4.55
C ASN A 118 33.97 -3.37 -4.49
N GLN A 119 34.72 -4.19 -3.74
CA GLN A 119 36.19 -4.15 -3.62
C GLN A 119 36.90 -4.72 -4.87
N ILE A 120 36.35 -4.48 -6.06
CA ILE A 120 36.73 -5.14 -7.32
C ILE A 120 36.87 -4.11 -8.43
N CYS A 121 37.97 -4.18 -9.17
CA CYS A 121 38.23 -3.31 -10.31
C CYS A 121 37.18 -3.51 -11.42
N PRO A 122 36.40 -2.47 -11.81
CA PRO A 122 35.30 -2.63 -12.75
C PRO A 122 35.74 -3.00 -14.17
N VAL A 123 37.02 -2.82 -14.51
CA VAL A 123 37.56 -3.10 -15.85
C VAL A 123 38.14 -4.51 -15.98
N CYS A 124 38.95 -4.96 -15.01
CA CYS A 124 39.64 -6.27 -15.07
C CYS A 124 39.25 -7.27 -13.98
N ARG A 125 38.29 -6.95 -13.11
CA ARG A 125 37.80 -7.79 -12.00
C ARG A 125 38.86 -8.26 -10.99
N ALA A 126 40.03 -7.64 -10.97
CA ALA A 126 41.00 -7.80 -9.89
C ALA A 126 40.38 -7.35 -8.56
N LYS A 127 40.45 -8.20 -7.53
CA LYS A 127 40.09 -7.82 -6.15
C LYS A 127 41.19 -6.91 -5.59
N TRP A 128 40.83 -5.75 -5.07
CA TRP A 128 41.77 -4.87 -4.37
C TRP A 128 41.90 -5.33 -2.91
N LYS A 129 43.14 -5.48 -2.42
CA LYS A 129 43.38 -5.81 -1.00
C LYS A 129 43.40 -4.57 -0.11
N ASP A 130 44.01 -3.49 -0.61
CA ASP A 130 44.11 -2.22 0.09
C ASP A 130 43.20 -1.17 -0.58
N ILE A 131 42.37 -0.50 0.23
CA ILE A 131 41.51 0.60 -0.20
C ILE A 131 42.03 1.89 0.48
N PRO A 132 42.38 2.95 -0.27
CA PRO A 132 43.01 4.14 0.30
C PRO A 132 42.00 5.05 1.02
N PHE A 133 41.72 4.74 2.29
CA PHE A 133 41.00 5.61 3.24
C PHE A 133 41.70 5.62 4.60
N SER A 134 42.27 6.75 5.00
CA SER A 134 42.62 7.01 6.41
C SER A 134 42.92 8.48 6.68
N GLY A 135 42.26 9.07 7.68
CA GLY A 135 42.66 10.35 8.27
C GLY A 135 41.52 11.12 8.96
N PRO A 136 41.63 11.46 10.26
CA PRO A 136 42.45 10.79 11.27
C PRO A 136 41.79 10.66 12.67
N SER A 137 42.00 9.52 13.34
CA SER A 137 42.37 9.45 14.78
C SER A 137 42.68 8.00 15.20
N LEU A 138 43.07 7.83 16.47
CA LEU A 138 43.60 6.63 17.12
C LEU A 138 42.57 5.46 17.20
N ASP A 139 42.94 4.19 17.44
CA ASP A 139 44.17 3.71 18.08
C ASP A 139 44.70 2.35 17.56
N ARG A 140 45.86 1.91 18.06
CA ARG A 140 46.56 0.67 17.70
C ARG A 140 46.19 -0.53 18.59
N ILE A 141 46.18 -1.72 17.98
CA ILE A 141 46.98 -2.89 18.41
C ILE A 141 47.10 -3.86 17.21
N ALA A 142 48.18 -4.64 17.15
CA ALA A 142 48.46 -5.55 16.03
C ALA A 142 48.99 -6.90 16.51
N CYS A 143 48.69 -7.98 15.76
CA CYS A 143 49.56 -9.16 15.75
C CYS A 143 49.49 -9.96 14.42
N ARG A 144 50.50 -10.79 14.22
CA ARG A 144 50.92 -11.40 12.94
C ARG A 144 50.28 -12.77 12.70
N VAL A 145 50.21 -13.22 11.43
CA VAL A 145 50.94 -14.37 10.84
C VAL A 145 50.31 -14.80 9.49
N SER A 146 51.13 -15.37 8.61
CA SER A 146 50.84 -16.02 7.30
C SER A 146 51.96 -17.07 7.07
N PRO A 147 51.91 -18.08 6.16
CA PRO A 147 50.97 -18.28 5.04
C PRO A 147 50.47 -19.72 4.71
N SER A 148 49.28 -19.81 4.07
CA SER A 148 48.84 -20.79 3.02
C SER A 148 48.99 -22.33 3.23
N PRO A 149 48.44 -23.22 2.34
CA PRO A 149 47.41 -23.08 1.30
C PRO A 149 46.18 -24.03 1.46
N THR A 150 45.23 -23.94 0.52
CA THR A 150 44.26 -24.99 0.11
C THR A 150 43.48 -25.80 1.16
N ASN A 151 42.25 -25.37 1.47
CA ASN A 151 41.06 -26.22 1.24
C ASN A 151 39.76 -25.38 1.17
N TRP A 152 38.78 -25.79 0.38
CA TRP A 152 37.41 -25.25 0.43
C TRP A 152 36.52 -26.25 1.17
N SER A 153 36.19 -25.95 2.42
CA SER A 153 35.22 -26.71 3.22
C SER A 153 33.87 -25.99 3.21
N GLN A 154 32.79 -26.75 2.99
CA GLN A 154 31.42 -26.29 3.20
C GLN A 154 31.17 -26.05 4.71
N ASN A 155 30.41 -25.02 5.06
CA ASN A 155 29.57 -24.96 6.25
C ASN A 155 28.69 -23.70 6.22
N ASP A 156 27.44 -23.86 5.82
CA ASP A 156 26.36 -22.91 6.13
C ASP A 156 25.30 -23.68 6.93
N VAL A 157 25.17 -23.36 8.22
CA VAL A 157 24.50 -24.23 9.20
C VAL A 157 23.02 -23.88 9.32
N PHE A 158 22.24 -24.17 8.27
CA PHE A 158 20.77 -24.20 8.32
C PHE A 158 20.12 -25.26 7.40
N MET A 159 20.87 -26.29 6.98
CA MET A 159 20.47 -27.29 5.98
C MET A 159 20.74 -28.75 6.42
N ALA A 160 20.19 -29.21 7.57
CA ALA A 160 20.50 -30.55 8.09
C ALA A 160 19.46 -31.23 9.05
N VAL A 161 18.16 -31.29 8.72
CA VAL A 161 17.21 -32.21 9.44
C VAL A 161 16.25 -32.96 8.51
N VAL A 162 16.78 -33.61 7.47
CA VAL A 162 16.20 -34.85 6.92
C VAL A 162 17.34 -35.75 6.47
N HIS A 163 17.41 -36.99 7.00
CA HIS A 163 17.93 -38.23 6.38
C HIS A 163 18.43 -39.25 7.43
N ARG A 164 17.55 -40.15 7.86
CA ARG A 164 17.92 -41.52 8.27
C ARG A 164 16.81 -42.51 7.94
N LEU A 165 17.00 -43.28 6.86
CA LEU A 165 16.73 -44.72 6.71
C LEU A 165 17.17 -45.13 5.27
N PRO A 166 17.53 -46.40 5.00
CA PRO A 166 18.37 -46.76 3.85
C PRO A 166 17.60 -47.11 2.56
N LEU A 167 18.27 -46.89 1.41
CA LEU A 167 17.84 -47.31 0.07
C LEU A 167 18.58 -48.59 -0.39
N PRO A 168 17.89 -49.57 -1.00
CA PRO A 168 18.52 -50.67 -1.73
C PRO A 168 19.24 -50.20 -3.01
N HIS A 169 20.13 -51.04 -3.53
CA HIS A 169 21.00 -50.73 -4.69
C HIS A 169 20.29 -50.84 -6.05
N PRO A 170 20.79 -50.12 -7.09
CA PRO A 170 20.07 -49.95 -8.36
C PRO A 170 20.30 -51.07 -9.37
N ARG A 171 19.33 -51.25 -10.27
CA ARG A 171 19.60 -51.72 -11.65
C ARG A 171 19.41 -50.55 -12.63
N ARG A 172 20.23 -50.56 -13.68
CA ARG A 172 20.10 -49.66 -14.82
C ARG A 172 18.84 -50.01 -15.60
N ASP A 173 18.11 -49.00 -16.05
CA ASP A 173 17.85 -48.86 -17.48
C ASP A 173 17.77 -47.38 -17.86
N LEU A 174 18.09 -47.07 -19.11
CA LEU A 174 18.37 -45.71 -19.56
C LEU A 174 17.37 -45.28 -20.63
N ASN A 175 16.31 -44.55 -20.26
CA ASN A 175 15.67 -43.57 -21.15
C ASN A 175 14.63 -42.65 -20.45
N ARG A 176 14.80 -41.33 -20.69
CA ARG A 176 13.72 -40.33 -20.81
C ARG A 176 12.73 -40.13 -19.64
N CYS A 177 13.23 -39.91 -18.43
CA CYS A 177 12.42 -39.28 -17.37
C CYS A 177 12.29 -37.76 -17.60
N ASN A 178 11.11 -37.31 -18.05
CA ASN A 178 10.71 -35.91 -17.84
C ASN A 178 10.50 -35.69 -16.33
N ILE A 179 11.07 -34.62 -15.77
CA ILE A 179 10.77 -34.23 -14.39
C ILE A 179 9.39 -33.55 -14.40
N VAL A 180 8.36 -34.29 -14.02
CA VAL A 180 6.99 -33.77 -13.84
C VAL A 180 6.94 -32.94 -12.54
N PRO A 181 6.42 -31.70 -12.55
CA PRO A 181 6.21 -30.94 -11.32
C PRO A 181 5.19 -31.64 -10.41
N LEU A 182 5.46 -31.72 -9.11
CA LEU A 182 4.60 -32.40 -8.12
C LEU A 182 3.22 -31.75 -7.87
N TYR A 183 2.85 -30.74 -8.65
CA TYR A 183 1.58 -30.02 -8.58
C TYR A 183 0.90 -29.97 -9.96
N GLN A 184 0.55 -31.15 -10.49
CA GLN A 184 -0.29 -31.34 -11.69
C GLN A 184 -1.41 -32.35 -11.46
N ALA A 185 -2.13 -32.21 -10.33
CA ALA A 185 -3.49 -32.73 -10.26
C ALA A 185 -4.40 -31.89 -11.19
N PRO A 186 -5.38 -32.48 -11.89
CA PRO A 186 -6.43 -31.69 -12.54
C PRO A 186 -7.21 -30.92 -11.47
N GLU A 187 -7.48 -29.63 -11.69
CA GLU A 187 -8.31 -28.86 -10.75
C GLU A 187 -9.72 -29.46 -10.64
N PRO A 188 -10.29 -29.56 -9.43
CA PRO A 188 -11.63 -30.07 -9.25
C PRO A 188 -12.68 -29.07 -9.76
N VAL A 189 -13.85 -29.58 -10.14
CA VAL A 189 -14.95 -28.76 -10.68
C VAL A 189 -15.66 -27.96 -9.56
N VAL A 190 -15.46 -28.33 -8.31
CA VAL A 190 -15.91 -27.64 -7.08
C VAL A 190 -14.70 -27.62 -6.13
N TYR A 191 -14.46 -26.52 -5.42
CA TYR A 191 -13.35 -26.37 -4.47
C TYR A 191 -13.78 -26.73 -3.04
N ASP A 192 -14.42 -27.88 -2.88
CA ASP A 192 -14.91 -28.43 -1.60
C ASP A 192 -13.88 -29.35 -0.91
N ASP A 193 -12.61 -29.21 -1.25
CA ASP A 193 -11.47 -29.99 -0.74
C ASP A 193 -10.84 -29.39 0.53
N ASP A 194 -11.60 -28.58 1.28
CA ASP A 194 -11.12 -27.88 2.47
C ASP A 194 -11.08 -28.75 3.74
N GLU A 195 -10.12 -28.46 4.62
CA GLU A 195 -9.92 -29.20 5.87
C GLU A 195 -11.05 -28.91 6.88
N SER A 196 -11.64 -29.97 7.46
CA SER A 196 -12.67 -29.87 8.50
C SER A 196 -12.23 -28.97 9.65
N LEU A 197 -13.05 -27.96 10.00
CA LEU A 197 -12.77 -27.04 11.10
C LEU A 197 -13.13 -27.69 12.44
N ASN A 198 -12.31 -28.67 12.83
CA ASN A 198 -12.26 -29.23 14.18
C ASN A 198 -11.77 -28.17 15.18
N TYR A 199 -12.64 -27.22 15.49
CA TYR A 199 -12.58 -26.45 16.72
C TYR A 199 -12.86 -27.40 17.88
N GLN A 200 -11.80 -27.79 18.61
CA GLN A 200 -11.97 -28.35 19.96
C GLN A 200 -12.36 -27.24 20.94
N LEU A 201 -13.53 -26.63 20.70
CA LEU A 201 -14.26 -25.85 21.69
C LEU A 201 -14.52 -26.78 22.88
N ALA A 202 -13.95 -26.45 24.03
CA ALA A 202 -14.09 -27.22 25.27
C ALA A 202 -15.46 -27.03 25.96
N PHE A 203 -16.51 -26.88 25.13
CA PHE A 203 -17.89 -26.57 25.45
C PHE A 203 -18.79 -27.75 25.07
N SER A 204 -18.54 -28.91 25.67
CA SER A 204 -19.50 -30.02 25.66
C SER A 204 -20.68 -29.71 26.59
N ASP A 205 -21.88 -29.90 26.05
CA ASP A 205 -23.18 -30.04 26.71
C ASP A 205 -23.48 -29.15 27.93
N ARG A 206 -24.29 -28.10 27.70
CA ARG A 206 -25.25 -27.63 28.73
C ARG A 206 -26.65 -27.49 28.16
N SER A 207 -27.56 -28.26 28.74
CA SER A 207 -29.02 -28.17 28.55
C SER A 207 -29.53 -26.76 28.87
N PRO A 208 -30.55 -26.25 28.14
CA PRO A 208 -31.15 -24.94 28.42
C PRO A 208 -31.92 -24.95 29.76
N CYS A 209 -31.27 -24.48 30.82
CA CYS A 209 -31.88 -24.32 32.13
C CYS A 209 -32.29 -22.86 32.38
N SER A 210 -33.60 -22.68 32.65
CA SER A 210 -34.28 -21.56 33.30
C SER A 210 -33.63 -20.17 33.32
N LYS A 211 -34.38 -19.19 32.80
CA LYS A 211 -34.16 -17.75 33.04
C LYS A 211 -33.93 -17.44 34.53
N ASN A 212 -33.06 -16.47 34.78
CA ASN A 212 -33.17 -15.50 35.88
C ASN A 212 -32.70 -14.14 35.33
N ASN A 213 -33.39 -13.06 35.70
CA ASN A 213 -33.00 -11.71 35.33
C ASN A 213 -32.08 -11.13 36.42
N GLU A 214 -30.79 -11.04 36.14
CA GLU A 214 -29.87 -10.11 36.79
C GLU A 214 -29.00 -9.47 35.69
N ASP A 215 -28.61 -8.21 35.87
CA ASP A 215 -28.06 -7.36 34.79
C ASP A 215 -26.62 -7.75 34.40
N ASN A 216 -26.51 -8.81 33.58
CA ASN A 216 -25.32 -9.09 32.80
C ASN A 216 -25.12 -7.99 31.75
N VAL A 217 -24.45 -6.91 32.15
CA VAL A 217 -23.94 -5.87 31.25
C VAL A 217 -22.91 -6.52 30.32
N ALA A 218 -23.40 -7.00 29.17
CA ALA A 218 -22.57 -7.48 28.06
C ALA A 218 -21.55 -6.38 27.71
N VAL A 219 -20.27 -6.73 27.75
CA VAL A 219 -19.20 -5.76 27.55
C VAL A 219 -19.11 -5.46 26.05
N LYS A 220 -19.74 -4.35 25.66
CA LYS A 220 -19.92 -3.89 24.28
C LYS A 220 -18.56 -3.80 23.56
N ALA A 221 -18.38 -4.55 22.47
CA ALA A 221 -17.15 -4.54 21.66
C ALA A 221 -16.95 -3.23 20.85
N MET A 222 -17.90 -2.30 20.93
CA MET A 222 -17.89 -1.03 20.20
C MET A 222 -18.50 0.08 21.07
N GLU A 223 -18.03 1.31 20.87
CA GLU A 223 -18.56 2.54 21.48
C GLU A 223 -19.19 3.44 20.39
N ILE A 224 -20.20 4.23 20.78
CA ILE A 224 -20.83 5.26 19.93
C ILE A 224 -20.65 6.60 20.63
N LYS A 225 -19.98 7.55 19.98
CA LYS A 225 -19.84 8.95 20.41
C LYS A 225 -20.55 9.83 19.37
N MET A 226 -21.19 10.92 19.79
CA MET A 226 -21.90 11.82 18.87
C MET A 226 -21.68 13.29 19.23
N TYR A 227 -21.47 14.12 18.21
CA TYR A 227 -21.08 15.52 18.36
C TYR A 227 -21.97 16.40 17.46
N PRO A 228 -22.84 17.26 18.00
CA PRO A 228 -23.55 18.24 17.19
C PRO A 228 -22.58 19.33 16.72
N GLU A 229 -22.86 19.93 15.56
CA GLU A 229 -22.08 21.03 14.98
C GLU A 229 -21.84 22.19 15.96
N VAL A 230 -22.86 22.52 16.75
CA VAL A 230 -22.81 23.48 17.86
C VAL A 230 -23.66 22.96 19.02
N LEU A 231 -23.26 23.27 20.26
CA LEU A 231 -24.00 22.84 21.46
C LEU A 231 -25.32 23.62 21.66
N ALA A 232 -25.46 24.80 21.04
CA ALA A 232 -26.68 25.60 21.10
C ALA A 232 -26.92 26.41 19.82
N ALA A 233 -28.18 26.58 19.43
CA ALA A 233 -28.61 27.36 18.26
C ALA A 233 -29.89 28.18 18.55
N PRO A 234 -30.05 29.43 18.07
CA PRO A 234 -31.20 30.28 18.39
C PRO A 234 -32.55 29.65 18.05
N ARG A 235 -33.49 29.64 19.01
CA ARG A 235 -34.78 28.93 18.91
C ARG A 235 -35.66 29.38 17.74
N PHE A 236 -35.57 30.65 17.36
CA PHE A 236 -36.35 31.24 16.26
C PHE A 236 -35.74 30.95 14.88
N ASN A 237 -34.50 30.47 14.81
CA ASN A 237 -33.84 30.15 13.55
C ASN A 237 -34.14 28.72 13.12
N THR A 238 -34.51 28.58 11.85
CA THR A 238 -34.54 27.31 11.11
C THR A 238 -33.18 27.05 10.44
N TYR A 239 -32.67 25.82 10.51
CA TYR A 239 -31.47 25.40 9.78
C TYR A 239 -31.85 24.25 8.83
N SER A 240 -31.43 24.31 7.57
CA SER A 240 -31.74 23.28 6.57
C SER A 240 -30.70 22.15 6.46
N ASN A 241 -29.59 22.26 7.19
CA ASN A 241 -28.44 21.38 7.08
C ASN A 241 -27.62 21.36 8.38
N PHE A 242 -28.28 21.27 9.53
CA PHE A 242 -27.60 21.16 10.82
C PHE A 242 -26.87 19.82 10.90
N THR A 243 -25.56 19.82 11.15
CA THR A 243 -24.76 18.59 11.14
C THR A 243 -24.63 17.98 12.53
N VAL A 244 -24.70 16.64 12.60
CA VAL A 244 -24.26 15.84 13.74
C VAL A 244 -23.25 14.81 13.24
N LEU A 245 -22.08 14.74 13.87
CA LEU A 245 -21.13 13.65 13.66
C LEU A 245 -21.56 12.45 14.50
N VAL A 246 -21.66 11.28 13.84
CA VAL A 246 -21.72 9.97 14.48
C VAL A 246 -20.34 9.34 14.36
N HIS A 247 -19.71 9.06 15.49
CA HIS A 247 -18.40 8.45 15.61
C HIS A 247 -18.53 7.07 16.27
N LEU A 248 -17.93 6.05 15.65
CA LEU A 248 -17.95 4.66 16.11
C LEU A 248 -16.51 4.20 16.34
N GLU A 249 -16.26 3.52 17.47
CA GLU A 249 -14.92 3.05 17.85
C GLU A 249 -15.00 1.57 18.27
N ALA A 250 -14.31 0.68 17.56
CA ALA A 250 -14.29 -0.76 17.85
C ALA A 250 -13.25 -1.08 18.93
N ASN A 251 -13.67 -1.19 20.19
CA ASN A 251 -12.79 -1.17 21.35
C ASN A 251 -12.23 -2.57 21.71
N ALA A 252 -10.93 -2.80 21.46
CA ALA A 252 -10.30 -4.10 21.68
C ALA A 252 -10.22 -4.50 23.17
N ALA A 253 -10.09 -3.53 24.09
CA ALA A 253 -10.03 -3.79 25.53
C ALA A 253 -11.39 -4.23 26.10
N ALA A 254 -12.48 -3.71 25.56
CA ALA A 254 -13.83 -4.14 25.87
C ALA A 254 -14.06 -5.59 25.41
N ALA A 255 -13.80 -5.90 24.13
CA ALA A 255 -13.90 -7.28 23.61
C ALA A 255 -13.02 -8.27 24.40
N ALA A 256 -11.77 -7.90 24.69
CA ALA A 256 -10.85 -8.74 25.46
C ALA A 256 -11.22 -8.90 26.95
N SER A 257 -12.12 -8.08 27.49
CA SER A 257 -12.65 -8.23 28.85
C SER A 257 -14.01 -8.94 28.90
N ALA A 258 -14.79 -8.91 27.82
CA ALA A 258 -15.91 -9.84 27.60
C ALA A 258 -15.43 -11.29 27.65
N ALA A 259 -14.51 -11.66 26.75
CA ALA A 259 -13.95 -13.02 26.63
C ALA A 259 -13.24 -13.53 27.90
N LYS A 260 -12.79 -12.62 28.79
CA LYS A 260 -12.21 -13.00 30.09
C LYS A 260 -13.27 -13.32 31.15
N ARG A 261 -14.43 -12.66 31.15
CA ARG A 261 -15.47 -12.88 32.17
C ARG A 261 -16.08 -14.27 32.07
N GLU A 262 -16.34 -14.76 30.86
CA GLU A 262 -16.87 -16.13 30.65
C GLU A 262 -15.90 -17.21 31.14
N ASN A 263 -14.60 -17.02 30.91
CA ASN A 263 -13.57 -17.98 31.29
C ASN A 263 -13.26 -18.03 32.80
N PHE A 264 -13.78 -17.11 33.61
CA PHE A 264 -13.50 -17.06 35.05
C PHE A 264 -14.22 -18.15 35.89
N SER A 265 -14.97 -19.06 35.26
CA SER A 265 -15.68 -20.16 35.93
C SER A 265 -14.89 -21.49 36.03
N ARG A 266 -13.60 -21.52 35.68
CA ARG A 266 -12.75 -22.73 35.79
C ARG A 266 -11.41 -22.44 36.49
N ASN A 267 -11.34 -22.80 37.77
CA ASN A 267 -10.09 -22.81 38.53
C ASN A 267 -9.13 -23.89 38.02
N GLN A 268 -7.93 -23.51 37.56
CA GLN A 268 -6.68 -23.91 38.22
C GLN A 268 -5.46 -23.14 37.67
N SER A 269 -4.39 -23.09 38.48
CA SER A 269 -3.22 -22.24 38.27
C SER A 269 -2.05 -22.95 37.58
N SER A 270 -1.44 -22.34 36.57
CA SER A 270 0.04 -22.17 36.43
C SER A 270 0.43 -21.67 35.03
N PHE A 271 1.68 -21.22 34.90
CA PHE A 271 2.36 -20.72 33.69
C PHE A 271 1.86 -19.41 33.08
N THR A 272 2.66 -18.37 33.28
CA THR A 272 2.69 -17.14 32.48
C THR A 272 3.26 -17.41 31.08
N GLN A 273 2.47 -18.06 30.21
CA GLN A 273 2.60 -17.81 28.78
C GLN A 273 2.07 -16.41 28.46
N ILE A 274 2.61 -15.79 27.41
CA ILE A 274 2.04 -14.56 26.83
C ILE A 274 0.72 -14.98 26.17
N SER A 275 -0.39 -14.83 26.90
CA SER A 275 -1.71 -15.19 26.42
C SER A 275 -2.12 -14.25 25.29
N GLN A 276 -1.90 -14.67 24.05
CA GLN A 276 -2.52 -14.07 22.89
C GLN A 276 -4.04 -14.03 23.14
N THR A 277 -4.65 -12.86 22.99
CA THR A 277 -6.11 -12.75 23.04
C THR A 277 -6.71 -13.65 21.96
N PRO A 278 -7.81 -14.37 22.25
CA PRO A 278 -8.45 -15.21 21.25
C PRO A 278 -8.95 -14.32 20.12
N ARG A 279 -8.28 -14.38 18.96
CA ARG A 279 -8.67 -13.62 17.78
C ARG A 279 -9.44 -14.49 16.81
N THR A 280 -10.27 -13.83 16.01
CA THR A 280 -11.03 -14.40 14.92
C THR A 280 -10.10 -15.10 13.91
N PRO A 281 -10.37 -16.35 13.50
CA PRO A 281 -9.65 -17.02 12.42
C PRO A 281 -10.12 -16.53 11.04
N VAL A 282 -9.23 -16.50 10.06
CA VAL A 282 -9.46 -15.90 8.75
C VAL A 282 -9.32 -16.93 7.62
N ASP A 283 -10.23 -16.90 6.65
CA ASP A 283 -10.03 -17.51 5.33
C ASP A 283 -9.46 -16.47 4.35
N LEU A 284 -8.17 -16.57 4.04
CA LEU A 284 -7.47 -15.68 3.14
C LEU A 284 -7.24 -16.36 1.78
N VAL A 285 -7.69 -15.73 0.69
CA VAL A 285 -7.40 -16.18 -0.68
C VAL A 285 -6.53 -15.13 -1.36
N THR A 286 -5.33 -15.51 -1.81
CA THR A 286 -4.44 -14.59 -2.53
C THR A 286 -4.49 -14.87 -4.03
N VAL A 287 -4.66 -13.82 -4.83
CA VAL A 287 -4.76 -13.84 -6.29
C VAL A 287 -3.56 -13.06 -6.81
N LEU A 288 -2.52 -13.79 -7.22
CA LEU A 288 -1.19 -13.26 -7.45
C LEU A 288 -0.81 -13.28 -8.93
N ASP A 289 -0.45 -12.12 -9.49
CA ASP A 289 0.03 -12.05 -10.87
C ASP A 289 1.41 -12.73 -11.01
N ILE A 290 1.54 -13.55 -12.05
CA ILE A 290 2.77 -14.15 -12.56
C ILE A 290 2.89 -13.96 -14.08
N SER A 291 2.35 -12.86 -14.60
CA SER A 291 2.64 -12.30 -15.93
C SER A 291 4.15 -12.13 -16.20
N GLY A 292 4.49 -11.87 -17.46
CA GLY A 292 5.88 -11.61 -17.87
C GLY A 292 6.50 -10.35 -17.25
N SER A 293 5.70 -9.34 -16.87
CA SER A 293 6.17 -8.09 -16.26
C SER A 293 6.65 -8.28 -14.81
N MET A 294 6.05 -9.22 -14.08
CA MET A 294 6.48 -9.64 -12.74
C MET A 294 7.88 -10.30 -12.68
N ALA A 295 8.54 -10.55 -13.81
CA ALA A 295 9.84 -11.22 -13.84
C ALA A 295 10.96 -10.49 -13.06
N GLY A 296 11.96 -11.25 -12.59
CA GLY A 296 13.09 -10.69 -11.84
C GLY A 296 12.72 -10.28 -10.41
N THR A 297 13.03 -9.03 -10.05
CA THR A 297 12.94 -8.55 -8.67
C THR A 297 11.48 -8.47 -8.17
N LYS A 298 10.54 -8.05 -9.02
CA LYS A 298 9.10 -7.95 -8.67
C LYS A 298 8.57 -9.26 -8.08
N LEU A 299 8.75 -10.40 -8.76
CA LEU A 299 8.37 -11.73 -8.25
C LEU A 299 9.19 -12.18 -7.03
N ALA A 300 10.47 -11.81 -6.92
CA ALA A 300 11.27 -12.14 -5.74
C ALA A 300 10.74 -11.44 -4.47
N LEU A 301 10.31 -10.18 -4.60
CA LEU A 301 9.69 -9.40 -3.54
C LEU A 301 8.29 -9.91 -3.20
N LEU A 302 7.49 -10.30 -4.21
CA LEU A 302 6.21 -10.97 -3.99
C LEU A 302 6.37 -12.25 -3.17
N LYS A 303 7.34 -13.11 -3.51
CA LYS A 303 7.63 -14.34 -2.74
C LYS A 303 8.01 -14.03 -1.29
N ARG A 304 8.80 -12.98 -1.07
CA ARG A 304 9.18 -12.50 0.27
C ARG A 304 7.97 -11.96 1.07
N ALA A 305 7.12 -11.15 0.46
CA ALA A 305 5.91 -10.62 1.08
C ALA A 305 4.90 -11.71 1.43
N MET A 306 4.64 -12.65 0.50
CA MET A 306 3.85 -13.85 0.79
C MET A 306 4.48 -14.72 1.88
N GLY A 307 5.81 -14.81 1.93
CA GLY A 307 6.54 -15.49 3.00
C GLY A 307 6.30 -14.86 4.38
N PHE A 308 6.25 -13.52 4.46
CA PHE A 308 5.88 -12.80 5.68
C PHE A 308 4.42 -13.06 6.10
N VAL A 309 3.48 -13.06 5.15
CA VAL A 309 2.06 -13.41 5.40
C VAL A 309 1.95 -14.82 5.97
N ILE A 310 2.49 -15.85 5.29
CA ILE A 310 2.42 -17.26 5.72
C ILE A 310 3.03 -17.48 7.11
N GLN A 311 3.99 -16.65 7.54
CA GLN A 311 4.60 -16.73 8.86
C GLN A 311 3.76 -16.04 9.97
N ASN A 312 2.97 -15.02 9.65
CA ASN A 312 2.15 -14.28 10.63
C ASN A 312 0.70 -14.77 10.76
N LEU A 313 0.19 -15.55 9.78
CA LEU A 313 -1.08 -16.29 9.94
C LEU A 313 -1.01 -17.28 11.12
N GLY A 314 -2.14 -17.59 11.74
CA GLY A 314 -2.28 -18.56 12.84
C GLY A 314 -2.68 -19.95 12.35
N SER A 315 -2.53 -20.98 13.20
CA SER A 315 -2.88 -22.38 12.89
C SER A 315 -4.38 -22.65 12.69
N ASN A 316 -5.23 -21.66 12.92
CA ASN A 316 -6.67 -21.70 12.65
C ASN A 316 -7.06 -20.88 11.39
N ASP A 317 -6.18 -20.01 10.88
CA ASP A 317 -6.41 -19.37 9.59
C ASP A 317 -6.19 -20.38 8.47
N ARG A 318 -6.92 -20.21 7.37
CA ARG A 318 -6.68 -20.95 6.13
C ARG A 318 -6.20 -20.00 5.04
N LEU A 319 -5.27 -20.48 4.22
CA LEU A 319 -4.74 -19.76 3.07
C LEU A 319 -4.98 -20.60 1.83
N SER A 320 -5.45 -19.98 0.74
CA SER A 320 -5.34 -20.53 -0.62
C SER A 320 -4.58 -19.56 -1.50
N VAL A 321 -3.74 -20.08 -2.40
CA VAL A 321 -2.91 -19.27 -3.32
C VAL A 321 -3.31 -19.58 -4.75
N ILE A 322 -3.86 -18.58 -5.43
CA ILE A 322 -4.07 -18.55 -6.88
C ILE A 322 -2.92 -17.79 -7.52
N ALA A 323 -2.35 -18.37 -8.57
CA ALA A 323 -1.42 -17.68 -9.45
C ALA A 323 -2.09 -17.49 -10.81
N PHE A 324 -2.08 -16.28 -11.36
CA PHE A 324 -2.69 -15.99 -12.67
C PHE A 324 -1.70 -15.33 -13.63
N SER A 325 -1.90 -15.55 -14.92
CA SER A 325 -1.25 -14.77 -15.98
C SER A 325 -2.21 -14.69 -17.18
N SER A 326 -1.93 -15.37 -18.30
CA SER A 326 -2.93 -15.59 -19.35
C SER A 326 -4.11 -16.46 -18.89
N THR A 327 -3.86 -17.32 -17.89
CA THR A 327 -4.85 -18.21 -17.25
C THR A 327 -4.64 -18.22 -15.74
N ALA A 328 -5.70 -18.36 -14.95
CA ALA A 328 -5.64 -18.53 -13.50
C ALA A 328 -5.50 -20.00 -13.09
N ARG A 329 -4.68 -20.29 -12.08
CA ARG A 329 -4.53 -21.63 -11.47
C ARG A 329 -4.49 -21.59 -9.95
N ARG A 330 -5.16 -22.55 -9.30
CA ARG A 330 -5.10 -22.77 -7.84
C ARG A 330 -3.81 -23.52 -7.52
N LEU A 331 -2.79 -22.81 -7.04
CA LEU A 331 -1.46 -23.36 -6.77
C LEU A 331 -1.36 -24.01 -5.39
N PHE A 332 -2.14 -23.52 -4.43
CA PHE A 332 -2.25 -24.09 -3.09
C PHE A 332 -3.74 -24.13 -2.66
N PRO A 333 -4.30 -25.28 -2.25
CA PRO A 333 -5.69 -25.40 -1.79
C PRO A 333 -5.95 -24.63 -0.49
N LEU A 334 -7.22 -24.52 -0.05
CA LEU A 334 -7.60 -23.78 1.16
C LEU A 334 -7.31 -24.60 2.43
N CYS A 335 -6.06 -24.59 2.87
CA CYS A 335 -5.59 -25.38 4.02
C CYS A 335 -5.16 -24.50 5.20
N ARG A 336 -5.22 -25.06 6.42
CA ARG A 336 -4.84 -24.37 7.66
C ARG A 336 -3.35 -24.09 7.73
N MET A 337 -2.97 -22.94 8.26
CA MET A 337 -1.56 -22.56 8.49
C MET A 337 -0.96 -23.22 9.75
N THR A 338 -1.13 -24.54 9.85
CA THR A 338 -0.31 -25.42 10.69
C THR A 338 1.13 -25.43 10.18
N ASP A 339 2.10 -25.92 10.95
CA ASP A 339 3.51 -25.91 10.53
C ASP A 339 3.74 -26.67 9.21
N SER A 340 2.98 -27.74 8.95
CA SER A 340 2.99 -28.42 7.65
C SER A 340 2.33 -27.60 6.54
N GLY A 341 1.17 -26.97 6.81
CA GLY A 341 0.48 -26.11 5.84
C GLY A 341 1.31 -24.89 5.45
N ARG A 342 2.00 -24.25 6.40
CA ARG A 342 2.98 -23.18 6.16
C ARG A 342 4.11 -23.64 5.25
N GLN A 343 4.70 -24.82 5.53
CA GLN A 343 5.81 -25.36 4.73
C GLN A 343 5.36 -25.65 3.29
N GLN A 344 4.17 -26.22 3.09
CA GLN A 344 3.61 -26.47 1.76
C GLN A 344 3.29 -25.15 1.03
N ALA A 345 2.65 -24.18 1.68
CA ALA A 345 2.37 -22.86 1.11
C ALA A 345 3.65 -22.10 0.74
N LEU A 346 4.70 -22.17 1.57
CA LEU A 346 6.01 -21.60 1.25
C LEU A 346 6.67 -22.31 0.05
N GLN A 347 6.55 -23.62 -0.07
CA GLN A 347 7.04 -24.37 -1.24
C GLN A 347 6.26 -23.97 -2.52
N ALA A 348 4.93 -23.87 -2.43
CA ALA A 348 4.07 -23.43 -3.51
C ALA A 348 4.44 -22.02 -3.99
N VAL A 349 4.50 -21.04 -3.08
CA VAL A 349 4.92 -19.66 -3.38
C VAL A 349 6.33 -19.61 -3.97
N ASN A 350 7.30 -20.37 -3.42
CA ASN A 350 8.65 -20.41 -3.98
C ASN A 350 8.70 -21.03 -5.38
N SER A 351 7.74 -21.88 -5.76
CA SER A 351 7.62 -22.46 -7.11
C SER A 351 7.02 -21.52 -8.18
N LEU A 352 6.53 -20.33 -7.81
CA LEU A 352 6.02 -19.35 -8.78
C LEU A 352 7.10 -18.96 -9.81
N VAL A 353 6.71 -18.83 -11.07
CA VAL A 353 7.57 -18.39 -12.19
C VAL A 353 6.76 -17.45 -13.07
N ALA A 354 7.32 -16.30 -13.41
CA ALA A 354 6.73 -15.29 -14.28
C ALA A 354 6.69 -15.77 -15.76
N ASN A 355 5.49 -15.87 -16.35
CA ASN A 355 5.26 -16.19 -17.76
C ASN A 355 3.79 -15.93 -18.16
N GLY A 356 3.58 -15.35 -19.35
CA GLY A 356 2.25 -15.07 -19.93
C GLY A 356 1.82 -13.60 -19.85
N GLY A 357 0.58 -13.34 -20.26
CA GLY A 357 -0.07 -12.03 -20.11
C GLY A 357 -0.70 -11.86 -18.72
N THR A 358 -1.70 -10.99 -18.60
CA THR A 358 -2.40 -10.69 -17.33
C THR A 358 -3.92 -10.72 -17.56
N ASN A 359 -4.63 -11.59 -16.86
CA ASN A 359 -6.09 -11.84 -16.93
C ASN A 359 -6.67 -11.80 -15.50
N ILE A 360 -7.11 -10.62 -15.07
CA ILE A 360 -7.48 -10.35 -13.67
C ILE A 360 -8.84 -10.99 -13.35
N ALA A 361 -9.79 -10.92 -14.29
CA ALA A 361 -11.12 -11.49 -14.11
C ALA A 361 -11.10 -13.01 -13.87
N GLU A 362 -10.23 -13.78 -14.56
CA GLU A 362 -10.17 -15.23 -14.29
C GLU A 362 -9.57 -15.53 -12.90
N GLY A 363 -8.59 -14.74 -12.47
CA GLY A 363 -8.02 -14.82 -11.12
C GLY A 363 -9.07 -14.56 -10.04
N LEU A 364 -9.83 -13.48 -10.17
CA LEU A 364 -10.90 -13.11 -9.23
C LEU A 364 -12.08 -14.09 -9.27
N ARG A 365 -12.48 -14.57 -10.45
CA ARG A 365 -13.52 -15.61 -10.60
C ARG A 365 -13.14 -16.92 -9.94
N LYS A 366 -11.85 -17.31 -10.00
CA LYS A 366 -11.34 -18.47 -9.27
C LYS A 366 -11.26 -18.20 -7.76
N GLY A 367 -10.92 -16.97 -7.36
CA GLY A 367 -10.91 -16.53 -5.96
C GLY A 367 -12.28 -16.60 -5.30
N ALA A 368 -13.28 -15.93 -5.90
CA ALA A 368 -14.68 -15.94 -5.45
C ALA A 368 -15.17 -17.37 -5.22
N LYS A 369 -14.99 -18.23 -6.24
CA LYS A 369 -15.44 -19.61 -6.21
C LYS A 369 -14.83 -20.45 -5.08
N ILE A 370 -13.57 -20.23 -4.69
CA ILE A 370 -12.98 -20.91 -3.51
C ILE A 370 -13.68 -20.48 -2.21
N VAL A 371 -14.14 -19.23 -2.12
CA VAL A 371 -14.83 -18.70 -0.92
C VAL A 371 -16.34 -19.05 -0.93
N GLU A 372 -16.91 -19.34 -2.10
CA GLU A 372 -18.26 -19.87 -2.29
C GLU A 372 -18.34 -21.38 -1.96
N ASP A 373 -17.50 -22.19 -2.62
CA ASP A 373 -17.53 -23.67 -2.60
C ASP A 373 -17.07 -24.31 -1.27
N ARG A 374 -16.31 -23.59 -0.43
CA ARG A 374 -15.78 -24.09 0.85
C ARG A 374 -16.90 -24.67 1.74
N LYS A 375 -16.72 -25.90 2.23
CA LYS A 375 -17.66 -26.58 3.12
C LYS A 375 -17.72 -25.90 4.47
N GLU A 376 -16.55 -25.73 5.06
CA GLU A 376 -16.37 -25.06 6.34
C GLU A 376 -16.10 -23.57 6.10
N LYS A 377 -16.46 -22.72 7.05
CA LYS A 377 -16.32 -21.26 6.90
C LYS A 377 -15.73 -20.66 8.16
N ASN A 378 -14.52 -20.11 8.07
CA ASN A 378 -14.04 -19.17 9.09
C ASN A 378 -14.93 -17.92 9.06
N PRO A 379 -15.15 -17.24 10.21
CA PRO A 379 -16.02 -16.07 10.31
C PRO A 379 -15.65 -14.95 9.33
N VAL A 380 -14.36 -14.69 9.19
CA VAL A 380 -13.82 -13.65 8.29
C VAL A 380 -13.30 -14.30 7.02
N ALA A 381 -13.67 -13.74 5.87
CA ALA A 381 -13.16 -14.14 4.56
C ALA A 381 -12.70 -12.90 3.79
N SER A 382 -11.54 -13.00 3.12
CA SER A 382 -10.96 -11.86 2.39
C SER A 382 -10.14 -12.33 1.19
N ILE A 383 -10.12 -11.51 0.14
CA ILE A 383 -9.27 -11.72 -1.04
C ILE A 383 -8.19 -10.63 -1.10
N ILE A 384 -6.94 -11.04 -1.33
CA ILE A 384 -5.84 -10.11 -1.67
C ILE A 384 -5.50 -10.31 -3.14
N LEU A 385 -5.67 -9.26 -3.95
CA LEU A 385 -5.26 -9.21 -5.35
C LEU A 385 -3.96 -8.41 -5.48
N LEU A 386 -2.95 -8.95 -6.18
CA LEU A 386 -1.77 -8.19 -6.59
C LEU A 386 -1.51 -8.33 -8.09
N SER A 387 -1.29 -7.21 -8.75
CA SER A 387 -0.95 -7.11 -10.18
C SER A 387 0.07 -5.99 -10.41
N ASP A 388 0.97 -6.18 -11.38
CA ASP A 388 1.87 -5.12 -11.85
C ASP A 388 1.53 -4.62 -13.26
N GLY A 389 0.49 -5.18 -13.89
CA GLY A 389 0.12 -4.91 -15.29
C GLY A 389 -1.36 -4.62 -15.52
N GLN A 390 -1.69 -4.35 -16.79
CA GLN A 390 -3.04 -4.11 -17.32
C GLN A 390 -3.73 -5.45 -17.64
N ASP A 391 -5.07 -5.55 -17.51
CA ASP A 391 -5.78 -6.74 -18.01
C ASP A 391 -5.81 -6.74 -19.55
N ASN A 392 -5.17 -7.74 -20.15
CA ASN A 392 -4.99 -7.84 -21.60
C ASN A 392 -6.18 -8.51 -22.31
N TYR A 393 -7.10 -9.13 -21.56
CA TYR A 393 -8.11 -10.05 -22.10
C TYR A 393 -9.54 -9.51 -21.99
N THR A 394 -9.83 -8.63 -21.03
CA THR A 394 -11.20 -8.17 -20.74
C THR A 394 -11.53 -6.78 -21.29
N VAL A 395 -10.53 -5.89 -21.41
CA VAL A 395 -10.70 -4.50 -21.88
C VAL A 395 -10.97 -4.42 -23.39
N ASN A 396 -10.50 -5.39 -24.19
CA ASN A 396 -10.62 -5.39 -25.65
C ASN A 396 -11.99 -5.92 -26.16
N GLY A 397 -13.07 -5.30 -25.71
CA GLY A 397 -14.42 -5.54 -26.25
C GLY A 397 -14.49 -5.16 -27.74
N SER A 398 -14.99 -6.06 -28.58
CA SER A 398 -15.04 -5.85 -30.04
C SER A 398 -16.20 -4.94 -30.46
N GLY A 399 -16.06 -3.63 -30.26
CA GLY A 399 -17.02 -2.61 -30.71
C GLY A 399 -16.47 -1.18 -30.57
N SER A 400 -16.59 -0.37 -31.62
CA SER A 400 -15.91 0.94 -31.76
C SER A 400 -16.50 2.11 -30.95
N ASP A 401 -17.53 1.87 -30.13
CA ASP A 401 -18.41 2.93 -29.60
C ASP A 401 -18.66 2.83 -28.07
N GLN A 402 -17.67 2.37 -27.30
CA GLN A 402 -17.69 2.42 -25.82
C GLN A 402 -16.40 3.09 -25.28
N PRO A 403 -16.47 4.36 -24.82
CA PRO A 403 -15.28 5.11 -24.37
C PRO A 403 -14.69 4.70 -23.01
N GLN A 404 -15.29 3.74 -22.30
CA GLN A 404 -14.85 3.28 -20.98
C GLN A 404 -15.05 1.76 -20.86
N PRO A 405 -14.03 0.98 -20.48
CA PRO A 405 -14.20 -0.44 -20.14
C PRO A 405 -15.00 -0.58 -18.84
N ASN A 406 -15.99 -1.47 -18.83
CA ASN A 406 -16.81 -1.72 -17.65
C ASN A 406 -16.10 -2.69 -16.69
N TYR A 407 -15.18 -2.16 -15.88
CA TYR A 407 -14.41 -2.93 -14.90
C TYR A 407 -15.26 -3.66 -13.84
N GLN A 408 -16.53 -3.30 -13.67
CA GLN A 408 -17.44 -4.01 -12.78
C GLN A 408 -17.81 -5.42 -13.30
N LEU A 409 -17.55 -5.72 -14.59
CA LEU A 409 -17.65 -7.07 -15.16
C LEU A 409 -16.46 -7.98 -14.79
N LEU A 410 -15.40 -7.44 -14.18
CA LEU A 410 -14.27 -8.23 -13.66
C LEU A 410 -14.59 -8.90 -12.32
N LEU A 411 -15.64 -8.44 -11.63
CA LEU A 411 -16.15 -9.01 -10.39
C LEU A 411 -17.26 -10.04 -10.69
N PRO A 412 -17.16 -11.26 -10.15
CA PRO A 412 -18.32 -12.13 -9.98
C PRO A 412 -19.42 -11.45 -9.15
N THR A 413 -20.68 -11.80 -9.41
CA THR A 413 -21.85 -11.25 -8.69
C THR A 413 -21.84 -11.53 -7.19
N SER A 414 -21.09 -12.57 -6.76
CA SER A 414 -20.82 -12.91 -5.36
C SER A 414 -19.79 -12.00 -4.66
N ILE A 415 -19.02 -11.21 -5.42
CA ILE A 415 -18.07 -10.23 -4.88
C ILE A 415 -18.62 -8.80 -5.03
N SER A 416 -19.29 -8.48 -6.14
CA SER A 416 -19.93 -7.18 -6.26
C SER A 416 -21.22 -7.14 -5.45
N GLY A 417 -21.21 -6.42 -4.33
CA GLY A 417 -22.32 -6.30 -3.35
C GLY A 417 -23.56 -5.56 -3.87
N ARG A 418 -24.15 -6.08 -4.96
CA ARG A 418 -25.22 -5.48 -5.74
C ARG A 418 -26.53 -6.26 -5.67
N ASP A 419 -26.43 -7.58 -5.50
CA ASP A 419 -27.57 -8.41 -5.09
C ASP A 419 -27.58 -8.53 -3.57
N ASN A 420 -28.77 -8.66 -2.96
CA ASN A 420 -28.95 -8.86 -1.52
C ASN A 420 -28.55 -10.29 -1.06
N SER A 421 -27.56 -10.90 -1.71
CA SER A 421 -26.89 -12.10 -1.20
C SER A 421 -26.10 -11.75 0.06
N SER A 422 -26.37 -12.45 1.16
CA SER A 422 -25.81 -12.20 2.49
C SER A 422 -24.32 -12.60 2.64
N PHE A 423 -23.52 -12.37 1.60
CA PHE A 423 -22.11 -12.77 1.55
C PHE A 423 -21.33 -11.95 0.51
N GLN A 424 -20.75 -10.82 0.94
CA GLN A 424 -19.85 -9.98 0.15
C GLN A 424 -18.42 -10.19 0.64
N VAL A 425 -17.47 -10.43 -0.27
CA VAL A 425 -16.05 -10.66 0.08
C VAL A 425 -15.19 -9.46 -0.33
N PRO A 426 -14.52 -8.77 0.61
CA PRO A 426 -13.66 -7.64 0.27
C PRO A 426 -12.44 -8.08 -0.53
N VAL A 427 -12.15 -7.36 -1.63
CA VAL A 427 -10.93 -7.54 -2.44
C VAL A 427 -9.96 -6.39 -2.16
N HIS A 428 -8.91 -6.66 -1.40
CA HIS A 428 -7.81 -5.70 -1.18
C HIS A 428 -6.84 -5.78 -2.36
N ALA A 429 -6.76 -4.71 -3.15
CA ALA A 429 -6.03 -4.67 -4.42
C ALA A 429 -4.71 -3.89 -4.27
N PHE A 430 -3.60 -4.51 -4.64
CA PHE A 430 -2.24 -3.97 -4.54
C PHE A 430 -1.64 -3.73 -5.92
N GLY A 431 -1.68 -2.48 -6.38
CA GLY A 431 -1.07 -2.06 -7.64
C GLY A 431 0.43 -1.85 -7.48
N PHE A 432 1.25 -2.64 -8.21
CA PHE A 432 2.69 -2.71 -7.99
C PHE A 432 3.51 -2.09 -9.14
N GLY A 433 4.35 -1.11 -8.82
CA GLY A 433 5.10 -0.34 -9.81
C GLY A 433 4.22 0.58 -10.66
N THR A 434 4.78 1.16 -11.71
CA THR A 434 4.13 2.18 -12.56
C THR A 434 3.18 1.64 -13.62
N ASP A 435 3.17 0.32 -13.83
CA ASP A 435 2.66 -0.28 -15.07
C ASP A 435 1.26 -0.93 -14.92
N HIS A 436 0.75 -0.98 -13.68
CA HIS A 436 -0.51 -1.61 -13.29
C HIS A 436 -1.75 -0.79 -13.68
N ASP A 437 -2.89 -1.45 -13.90
CA ASP A 437 -4.16 -0.72 -14.14
C ASP A 437 -4.76 -0.24 -12.80
N ALA A 438 -4.35 0.95 -12.38
CA ALA A 438 -4.88 1.60 -11.18
C ALA A 438 -6.41 1.82 -11.24
N LEU A 439 -7.00 1.98 -12.43
CA LEU A 439 -8.45 2.21 -12.59
C LEU A 439 -9.23 0.89 -12.45
N SER A 440 -8.77 -0.20 -13.07
CA SER A 440 -9.29 -1.55 -12.81
C SER A 440 -9.21 -1.89 -11.32
N MET A 441 -8.02 -1.76 -10.74
CA MET A 441 -7.76 -2.25 -9.38
C MET A 441 -8.50 -1.46 -8.31
N HIS A 442 -8.62 -0.13 -8.47
CA HIS A 442 -9.49 0.68 -7.63
C HIS A 442 -10.97 0.27 -7.79
N SER A 443 -11.47 0.12 -9.03
CA SER A 443 -12.86 -0.26 -9.29
C SER A 443 -13.22 -1.63 -8.69
N ILE A 444 -12.29 -2.60 -8.76
CA ILE A 444 -12.40 -3.93 -8.17
C ILE A 444 -12.49 -3.87 -6.64
N SER A 445 -11.63 -3.09 -5.98
CA SER A 445 -11.69 -2.96 -4.52
C SER A 445 -12.92 -2.18 -4.05
N GLU A 446 -13.29 -1.13 -4.78
CA GLU A 446 -14.40 -0.24 -4.43
C GLU A 446 -15.74 -0.99 -4.52
N ALA A 447 -15.99 -1.66 -5.63
CA ALA A 447 -17.23 -2.42 -5.85
C ALA A 447 -17.31 -3.74 -5.06
N SER A 448 -16.29 -4.08 -4.25
CA SER A 448 -16.26 -5.21 -3.31
C SER A 448 -16.18 -4.81 -1.83
N GLY A 449 -16.04 -3.53 -1.49
CA GLY A 449 -15.82 -3.08 -0.11
C GLY A 449 -14.44 -3.39 0.48
N GLY A 450 -13.47 -3.71 -0.40
CA GLY A 450 -12.06 -3.83 -0.06
C GLY A 450 -11.35 -2.47 -0.03
N THR A 451 -10.04 -2.47 -0.27
CA THR A 451 -9.25 -1.23 -0.38
C THR A 451 -8.21 -1.31 -1.49
N PHE A 452 -7.90 -0.18 -2.11
CA PHE A 452 -6.81 -0.08 -3.09
C PHE A 452 -5.55 0.49 -2.44
N SER A 453 -4.43 -0.21 -2.59
CA SER A 453 -3.11 0.22 -2.14
C SER A 453 -2.15 0.31 -3.32
N PHE A 454 -1.42 1.41 -3.40
CA PHE A 454 -0.40 1.65 -4.42
C PHE A 454 1.00 1.43 -3.83
N ILE A 455 1.85 0.71 -4.58
CA ILE A 455 3.22 0.38 -4.20
C ILE A 455 4.16 0.91 -5.29
N GLU A 456 4.59 2.16 -5.14
CA GLU A 456 5.52 2.83 -6.06
C GLU A 456 6.94 2.23 -6.00
N THR A 457 7.37 1.77 -4.82
CA THR A 457 8.75 1.27 -4.60
C THR A 457 8.80 -0.18 -4.11
N GLU A 458 9.78 -0.91 -4.65
CA GLU A 458 10.06 -2.33 -4.37
C GLU A 458 10.20 -2.68 -2.88
N SER A 459 10.71 -1.75 -2.06
CA SER A 459 10.88 -1.92 -0.61
C SER A 459 9.58 -1.96 0.18
N VAL A 460 8.50 -1.35 -0.31
CA VAL A 460 7.25 -1.12 0.44
C VAL A 460 6.26 -2.28 0.34
N LEU A 461 6.41 -3.20 -0.62
CA LEU A 461 5.48 -4.32 -0.83
C LEU A 461 5.27 -5.20 0.41
N GLN A 462 6.33 -5.52 1.15
CA GLN A 462 6.21 -6.36 2.36
C GLN A 462 5.43 -5.62 3.47
N ASP A 463 5.66 -4.32 3.62
CA ASP A 463 5.01 -3.47 4.61
C ASP A 463 3.53 -3.22 4.27
N ALA A 464 3.20 -2.99 2.99
CA ALA A 464 1.82 -2.87 2.53
C ALA A 464 0.99 -4.14 2.83
N PHE A 465 1.59 -5.32 2.62
CA PHE A 465 0.98 -6.60 3.00
C PHE A 465 0.86 -6.75 4.52
N ALA A 466 1.87 -6.32 5.28
CA ALA A 466 1.87 -6.36 6.74
C ALA A 466 0.76 -5.50 7.36
N GLN A 467 0.56 -4.27 6.87
CA GLN A 467 -0.54 -3.39 7.27
C GLN A 467 -1.90 -4.05 7.00
N CYS A 468 -2.09 -4.64 5.82
CA CYS A 468 -3.35 -5.29 5.46
C CYS A 468 -3.69 -6.50 6.34
N ILE A 469 -2.73 -7.41 6.58
CA ILE A 469 -2.99 -8.55 7.47
C ILE A 469 -3.13 -8.13 8.93
N GLY A 470 -2.52 -7.02 9.37
CA GLY A 470 -2.76 -6.45 10.70
C GLY A 470 -4.22 -6.02 10.92
N GLY A 471 -4.87 -5.49 9.88
CA GLY A 471 -6.33 -5.30 9.89
C GLY A 471 -7.07 -6.63 9.92
N LEU A 472 -6.90 -7.46 8.88
CA LEU A 472 -7.68 -8.70 8.71
C LEU A 472 -7.60 -9.68 9.89
N LEU A 473 -6.45 -9.78 10.56
CA LEU A 473 -6.24 -10.64 11.73
C LEU A 473 -6.77 -10.04 13.05
N SER A 474 -7.42 -8.88 13.01
CA SER A 474 -7.95 -8.17 14.18
C SER A 474 -9.42 -7.78 14.09
N VAL A 475 -10.20 -8.37 13.17
CA VAL A 475 -11.68 -8.16 13.12
C VAL A 475 -12.34 -8.58 14.44
N ILE A 476 -13.06 -7.63 15.07
CA ILE A 476 -13.82 -7.83 16.33
C ILE A 476 -15.31 -7.49 16.21
N VAL A 477 -15.75 -6.95 15.07
CA VAL A 477 -17.15 -6.65 14.75
C VAL A 477 -17.40 -7.08 13.31
N GLN A 478 -18.46 -7.82 13.05
CA GLN A 478 -18.89 -8.20 11.69
C GLN A 478 -20.28 -7.68 11.36
N GLU A 479 -20.57 -7.56 10.06
CA GLU A 479 -21.91 -7.28 9.52
C GLU A 479 -22.57 -6.01 10.13
N LEU A 480 -21.77 -4.99 10.51
CA LEU A 480 -22.27 -3.79 11.19
C LEU A 480 -23.23 -2.98 10.30
N GLN A 481 -24.43 -2.75 10.81
CA GLN A 481 -25.41 -1.81 10.28
C GLN A 481 -25.74 -0.74 11.32
N VAL A 482 -25.72 0.52 10.90
CA VAL A 482 -25.94 1.71 11.73
C VAL A 482 -27.28 2.33 11.36
N GLY A 483 -28.29 2.14 12.21
CA GLY A 483 -29.57 2.85 12.14
C GLY A 483 -29.50 4.20 12.85
N ILE A 484 -30.11 5.22 12.23
CA ILE A 484 -30.17 6.61 12.71
C ILE A 484 -31.66 7.00 12.77
N GLU A 485 -32.11 7.47 13.93
CA GLU A 485 -33.53 7.78 14.24
C GLU A 485 -33.65 9.24 14.69
N CYS A 486 -34.44 10.05 13.99
CA CYS A 486 -34.83 11.40 14.43
C CYS A 486 -35.85 11.32 15.58
N ILE A 487 -35.60 12.05 16.67
CA ILE A 487 -36.39 11.94 17.91
C ILE A 487 -37.59 12.90 17.94
N ASP A 488 -37.37 14.17 17.61
CA ASP A 488 -38.46 15.15 17.50
C ASP A 488 -39.21 14.99 16.16
N GLN A 489 -40.53 15.22 16.16
CA GLN A 489 -41.42 14.86 15.05
C GLN A 489 -41.26 15.77 13.82
N ASP A 490 -40.84 17.01 14.04
CA ASP A 490 -40.59 18.01 13.00
C ASP A 490 -39.17 17.91 12.40
N LEU A 491 -38.35 16.96 12.86
CA LEU A 491 -37.02 16.66 12.32
C LEU A 491 -37.06 15.62 11.20
N CYS A 492 -36.17 15.79 10.23
CA CYS A 492 -35.96 14.98 9.05
C CYS A 492 -34.47 14.95 8.68
N LEU A 493 -33.98 13.77 8.34
CA LEU A 493 -32.66 13.53 7.75
C LEU A 493 -32.62 14.11 6.33
N VAL A 494 -31.69 15.04 6.10
CA VAL A 494 -31.48 15.73 4.82
C VAL A 494 -30.39 15.06 4.00
N SER A 495 -29.31 14.59 4.64
CA SER A 495 -28.26 13.81 3.97
C SER A 495 -27.45 12.98 4.98
N ILE A 496 -26.89 11.86 4.53
CA ILE A 496 -25.98 11.02 5.33
C ILE A 496 -24.68 10.88 4.53
N LYS A 497 -23.63 11.58 4.96
CA LYS A 497 -22.31 11.55 4.30
C LYS A 497 -21.50 10.35 4.80
N ALA A 498 -21.81 9.19 4.23
CA ALA A 498 -21.22 7.90 4.61
C ALA A 498 -19.86 7.60 3.93
N GLY A 499 -19.46 8.34 2.90
CA GLY A 499 -18.30 7.99 2.06
C GLY A 499 -18.70 6.95 1.02
N SER A 500 -17.95 5.86 0.92
CA SER A 500 -18.27 4.73 0.01
C SER A 500 -19.20 3.69 0.63
N TYR A 501 -19.46 3.77 1.94
CA TYR A 501 -20.39 2.88 2.64
C TYR A 501 -21.83 3.09 2.13
N PRO A 502 -22.54 2.02 1.72
CA PRO A 502 -23.93 2.12 1.31
C PRO A 502 -24.79 2.78 2.40
N SER A 503 -25.57 3.79 2.03
CA SER A 503 -26.50 4.46 2.92
C SER A 503 -27.86 4.69 2.27
N ARG A 504 -28.91 4.66 3.08
CA ARG A 504 -30.30 4.76 2.65
C ARG A 504 -31.12 5.54 3.68
N THR A 505 -31.94 6.49 3.22
CA THR A 505 -32.94 7.18 4.05
C THR A 505 -34.32 6.63 3.72
N MET A 506 -35.16 6.39 4.72
CA MET A 506 -36.54 5.95 4.51
C MET A 506 -37.40 7.07 3.92
N ALA A 507 -38.48 6.69 3.23
CA ALA A 507 -39.42 7.63 2.61
C ALA A 507 -40.12 8.59 3.60
N THR A 508 -40.05 8.30 4.91
CA THR A 508 -40.51 9.17 6.00
C THR A 508 -39.54 10.32 6.32
N GLY A 509 -38.30 10.25 5.85
CA GLY A 509 -37.22 11.18 6.21
C GLY A 509 -36.69 11.05 7.65
N ARG A 510 -37.33 10.29 8.55
CA ARG A 510 -36.96 10.24 9.98
C ARG A 510 -36.00 9.12 10.36
N GLU A 511 -35.86 8.12 9.49
CA GLU A 511 -35.00 6.95 9.71
C GLU A 511 -34.01 6.80 8.55
N GLY A 512 -32.76 6.48 8.87
CA GLY A 512 -31.71 6.22 7.91
C GLY A 512 -30.78 5.11 8.36
N PHE A 513 -30.12 4.45 7.41
CA PHE A 513 -29.24 3.32 7.66
C PHE A 513 -27.93 3.48 6.89
N ILE A 514 -26.83 3.02 7.48
CA ILE A 514 -25.52 2.86 6.85
C ILE A 514 -25.08 1.41 7.03
N ASP A 515 -24.71 0.74 5.94
CA ASP A 515 -24.16 -0.61 5.96
C ASP A 515 -22.63 -0.52 5.98
N VAL A 516 -22.02 -0.85 7.11
CA VAL A 516 -20.58 -0.63 7.39
C VAL A 516 -19.76 -1.91 7.27
N GLY A 517 -20.36 -3.08 7.57
CA GLY A 517 -19.67 -4.38 7.48
C GLY A 517 -18.68 -4.59 8.64
N ASP A 518 -17.48 -5.09 8.34
CA ASP A 518 -16.54 -5.54 9.37
C ASP A 518 -15.63 -4.40 9.88
N LEU A 519 -15.39 -4.33 11.20
CA LEU A 519 -14.42 -3.43 11.83
C LEU A 519 -13.27 -4.19 12.51
N TYR A 520 -12.07 -3.64 12.35
CA TYR A 520 -10.85 -4.10 13.00
C TYR A 520 -10.75 -3.59 14.45
N ALA A 521 -9.84 -4.18 15.22
CA ALA A 521 -9.52 -3.75 16.57
C ALA A 521 -8.95 -2.33 16.59
N ASP A 522 -9.53 -1.49 17.45
CA ASP A 522 -9.22 -0.08 17.64
C ASP A 522 -9.33 0.72 16.32
N GLU A 523 -10.38 0.43 15.55
CA GLU A 523 -10.73 1.10 14.30
C GLU A 523 -11.88 2.11 14.48
N GLU A 524 -11.75 3.29 13.87
CA GLU A 524 -12.70 4.41 13.95
C GLU A 524 -13.56 4.52 12.67
N ARG A 525 -14.82 4.98 12.81
CA ARG A 525 -15.69 5.40 11.69
C ARG A 525 -16.43 6.69 12.02
N ASP A 526 -16.27 7.69 11.15
CA ASP A 526 -16.93 8.99 11.25
C ASP A 526 -17.93 9.21 10.12
N PHE A 527 -19.18 9.52 10.47
CA PHE A 527 -20.26 9.80 9.54
C PHE A 527 -20.93 11.15 9.87
N LEU A 528 -21.06 12.04 8.89
CA LEU A 528 -21.80 13.29 9.08
C LEU A 528 -23.26 13.13 8.66
N VAL A 529 -24.16 13.28 9.63
CA VAL A 529 -25.62 13.26 9.44
C VAL A 529 -26.12 14.70 9.40
N SER A 530 -26.78 15.09 8.32
CA SER A 530 -27.47 16.37 8.21
C SER A 530 -28.94 16.21 8.55
N VAL A 531 -29.46 17.03 9.46
CA VAL A 531 -30.90 17.19 9.71
C VAL A 531 -31.36 18.60 9.36
N ASN A 532 -32.66 18.76 9.06
CA ASN A 532 -33.27 20.07 9.27
C ASN A 532 -33.37 20.33 10.79
N LEU A 533 -33.48 21.59 11.20
CA LEU A 533 -33.73 21.98 12.58
C LEU A 533 -34.80 23.08 12.54
N PRO A 534 -36.06 22.79 12.89
CA PRO A 534 -37.15 23.76 12.85
C PRO A 534 -37.02 24.81 13.96
N ALA A 535 -37.67 25.95 13.78
CA ALA A 535 -37.84 26.93 14.84
C ALA A 535 -38.78 26.36 15.92
N THR A 536 -38.48 26.59 17.19
CA THR A 536 -39.21 26.00 18.33
C THR A 536 -39.44 27.01 19.45
N SER A 537 -40.47 26.78 20.26
CA SER A 537 -40.68 27.47 21.53
C SER A 537 -39.93 26.82 22.70
N GLY A 538 -39.30 25.67 22.49
CA GLY A 538 -38.55 24.94 23.52
C GLY A 538 -37.22 25.59 23.91
N ASN A 539 -36.71 25.23 25.09
CA ASN A 539 -35.36 25.57 25.56
C ASN A 539 -34.29 24.61 25.03
N GLU A 540 -34.67 23.42 24.55
CA GLU A 540 -33.80 22.35 24.05
C GLU A 540 -34.48 21.63 22.86
N THR A 541 -33.70 20.88 22.09
CA THR A 541 -34.22 19.95 21.05
C THR A 541 -33.40 18.66 21.05
N SER A 542 -34.07 17.50 21.10
CA SER A 542 -33.47 16.19 20.85
C SER A 542 -33.39 15.93 19.35
N LEU A 543 -32.17 15.75 18.82
CA LEU A 543 -31.92 15.63 17.39
C LEU A 543 -32.08 14.19 16.89
N ILE A 544 -31.08 13.35 17.18
CA ILE A 544 -30.99 11.97 16.70
C ILE A 544 -30.56 11.02 17.82
N LYS A 545 -30.93 9.75 17.64
CA LYS A 545 -30.40 8.59 18.36
C LYS A 545 -29.83 7.60 17.34
N VAL A 546 -28.82 6.82 17.72
CA VAL A 546 -28.17 5.83 16.85
C VAL A 546 -28.29 4.44 17.45
N LYS A 547 -28.47 3.44 16.58
CA LYS A 547 -28.58 2.02 16.92
C LYS A 547 -27.67 1.23 16.00
N CYS A 548 -26.73 0.50 16.57
CA CYS A 548 -25.81 -0.35 15.84
C CYS A 548 -26.21 -1.81 16.03
N PHE A 549 -26.45 -2.50 14.93
CA PHE A 549 -26.70 -3.94 14.87
C PHE A 549 -25.44 -4.58 14.29
N TYR A 550 -24.86 -5.56 14.97
CA TYR A 550 -23.64 -6.21 14.52
C TYR A 550 -23.56 -7.64 15.04
N LYS A 551 -22.58 -8.39 14.54
CA LYS A 551 -22.34 -9.77 14.91
C LYS A 551 -20.96 -9.90 15.55
N ASP A 552 -20.90 -10.62 16.67
CA ASP A 552 -19.62 -10.95 17.32
C ASP A 552 -18.94 -12.08 16.51
N PRO A 553 -17.69 -11.90 16.03
CA PRO A 553 -17.03 -12.90 15.21
C PRO A 553 -16.69 -14.21 15.96
N LEU A 554 -16.52 -14.17 17.28
CA LEU A 554 -16.13 -15.31 18.11
C LEU A 554 -17.34 -16.14 18.55
N THR A 555 -18.44 -15.50 18.96
CA THR A 555 -19.67 -16.20 19.37
C THR A 555 -20.64 -16.45 18.22
N GLN A 556 -20.52 -15.68 17.12
CA GLN A 556 -21.47 -15.60 16.01
C GLN A 556 -22.87 -15.09 16.40
N GLU A 557 -23.05 -14.57 17.62
CA GLU A 557 -24.31 -13.97 18.08
C GLU A 557 -24.47 -12.52 17.59
N THR A 558 -25.72 -12.10 17.37
CA THR A 558 -26.05 -10.73 16.97
C THR A 558 -26.24 -9.83 18.20
N ALA A 559 -25.36 -8.85 18.36
CA ALA A 559 -25.46 -7.81 19.37
C ALA A 559 -26.22 -6.57 18.85
N THR A 560 -26.83 -5.82 19.77
CA THR A 560 -27.43 -4.51 19.49
C THR A 560 -26.93 -3.48 20.49
N LEU A 561 -26.56 -2.31 19.98
CA LEU A 561 -26.01 -1.20 20.75
C LEU A 561 -26.75 0.09 20.43
N GLU A 562 -27.57 0.57 21.35
CA GLU A 562 -28.16 1.91 21.28
C GLU A 562 -27.26 2.95 21.99
N SER A 563 -27.24 4.17 21.46
CA SER A 563 -26.64 5.36 22.09
C SER A 563 -27.68 6.22 22.83
N GLU A 564 -27.21 7.23 23.56
CA GLU A 564 -28.06 8.29 24.12
C GLU A 564 -28.52 9.27 23.03
N GLU A 565 -29.58 10.04 23.29
CA GLU A 565 -30.10 11.05 22.35
C GLU A 565 -29.25 12.33 22.32
N VAL A 566 -28.87 12.82 21.14
CA VAL A 566 -28.13 14.08 20.99
C VAL A 566 -29.05 15.25 21.26
N LYS A 567 -28.73 16.11 22.24
CA LYS A 567 -29.48 17.33 22.55
C LYS A 567 -28.68 18.58 22.25
N ILE A 568 -29.38 19.64 21.87
CA ILE A 568 -28.83 20.99 21.74
C ILE A 568 -29.68 22.02 22.48
N GLY A 569 -29.03 23.04 23.02
CA GLY A 569 -29.71 24.20 23.60
C GLY A 569 -30.39 25.06 22.53
N ARG A 570 -31.57 25.59 22.85
CA ARG A 570 -32.35 26.52 22.01
C ARG A 570 -32.56 27.85 22.76
N PRO A 571 -31.50 28.65 23.00
CA PRO A 571 -31.62 29.99 23.60
C PRO A 571 -32.29 30.97 22.64
N GLU A 572 -32.66 32.15 23.13
CA GLU A 572 -33.21 33.23 22.27
C GLU A 572 -32.11 33.98 21.51
N ILE A 573 -30.94 34.12 22.14
CA ILE A 573 -29.74 34.74 21.58
C ILE A 573 -28.61 33.71 21.70
N ALA A 574 -27.90 33.43 20.60
CA ALA A 574 -26.67 32.64 20.67
C ALA A 574 -25.52 33.52 21.17
N VAL A 575 -24.88 33.09 22.26
CA VAL A 575 -23.66 33.69 22.81
C VAL A 575 -22.53 32.70 22.60
N GLY A 576 -21.55 33.05 21.76
CA GLY A 576 -20.43 32.17 21.42
C GLY A 576 -20.84 30.96 20.58
N VAL A 577 -20.88 31.10 19.26
CA VAL A 577 -21.10 29.98 18.34
C VAL A 577 -19.78 29.21 18.16
N GLU A 578 -19.42 28.44 19.17
CA GLU A 578 -18.26 27.54 19.14
C GLU A 578 -18.64 26.25 18.40
N MET A 579 -17.97 25.99 17.27
CA MET A 579 -18.20 24.78 16.47
C MET A 579 -17.45 23.59 17.06
N SER A 580 -18.05 22.40 17.02
CA SER A 580 -17.37 21.15 17.36
C SER A 580 -16.13 20.96 16.48
N PHE A 581 -14.98 20.78 17.13
CA PHE A 581 -13.69 20.50 16.50
C PHE A 581 -13.74 19.17 15.73
N GLU A 582 -14.48 18.20 16.24
CA GLU A 582 -14.69 16.88 15.65
C GLU A 582 -15.50 16.98 14.35
N VAL A 583 -16.58 17.77 14.35
CA VAL A 583 -17.39 18.03 13.15
C VAL A 583 -16.59 18.81 12.09
N ASP A 584 -15.79 19.81 12.50
CA ASP A 584 -14.91 20.58 11.61
C ASP A 584 -13.82 19.69 10.97
N ARG A 585 -13.13 18.85 11.78
CA ARG A 585 -12.15 17.84 11.35
C ARG A 585 -12.71 16.87 10.30
N GLN A 586 -13.97 16.44 10.46
CA GLN A 586 -14.61 15.50 9.55
C GLN A 586 -15.21 16.16 8.29
N ARG A 587 -15.65 17.42 8.39
CA ARG A 587 -15.96 18.25 7.21
C ARG A 587 -14.73 18.46 6.34
N ASN A 588 -13.59 18.75 6.97
CA ASN A 588 -12.29 18.90 6.31
C ASN A 588 -11.86 17.64 5.53
N ARG A 589 -12.01 16.44 6.13
CA ARG A 589 -11.79 15.17 5.41
C ARG A 589 -12.65 15.06 4.15
N LEU A 590 -13.96 15.29 4.28
CA LEU A 590 -14.90 15.10 3.18
C LEU A 590 -14.67 16.13 2.06
N GLN A 591 -14.36 17.38 2.40
CA GLN A 591 -13.98 18.41 1.42
C GLN A 591 -12.65 18.08 0.72
N ALA A 592 -11.67 17.51 1.44
CA ALA A 592 -10.43 17.05 0.84
C ALA A 592 -10.68 15.88 -0.13
N ALA A 593 -11.46 14.88 0.25
CA ALA A 593 -11.83 13.75 -0.62
C ALA A 593 -12.61 14.21 -1.87
N GLU A 594 -13.51 15.18 -1.73
CA GLU A 594 -14.20 15.80 -2.87
C GLU A 594 -13.21 16.53 -3.80
N ALA A 595 -12.29 17.33 -3.25
CA ALA A 595 -11.25 18.00 -4.03
C ALA A 595 -10.30 17.02 -4.75
N MET A 596 -9.93 15.90 -4.10
CA MET A 596 -9.16 14.81 -4.71
C MET A 596 -9.92 14.19 -5.90
N ALA A 597 -11.23 13.96 -5.77
CA ALA A 597 -12.06 13.41 -6.83
C ALA A 597 -12.21 14.38 -8.02
N GLN A 598 -12.45 15.67 -7.77
CA GLN A 598 -12.52 16.68 -8.84
C GLN A 598 -11.16 16.88 -9.53
N ALA A 599 -10.07 16.88 -8.76
CA ALA A 599 -8.72 16.96 -9.31
C ALA A 599 -8.36 15.74 -10.16
N ARG A 600 -8.76 14.53 -9.77
CA ARG A 600 -8.66 13.33 -10.62
C ARG A 600 -9.41 13.51 -11.93
N ILE A 601 -10.68 13.93 -11.89
CA ILE A 601 -11.52 14.11 -13.09
C ILE A 601 -10.89 15.13 -14.05
N ALA A 602 -10.42 16.27 -13.53
CA ALA A 602 -9.73 17.27 -14.33
C ALA A 602 -8.40 16.77 -14.93
N ALA A 603 -7.62 15.98 -14.17
CA ALA A 603 -6.34 15.44 -14.62
C ALA A 603 -6.49 14.37 -15.71
N GLU A 604 -7.47 13.47 -15.61
CA GLU A 604 -7.77 12.48 -16.68
C GLU A 604 -8.23 13.17 -17.98
N GLN A 605 -8.98 14.28 -17.86
CA GLN A 605 -9.33 15.16 -18.98
C GLN A 605 -8.12 15.96 -19.54
N GLY A 606 -6.93 15.82 -18.96
CA GLY A 606 -5.71 16.53 -19.35
C GLY A 606 -5.56 17.94 -18.76
N ASN A 607 -6.53 18.43 -17.99
CA ASN A 607 -6.51 19.74 -17.34
C ASN A 607 -5.78 19.68 -15.99
N LEU A 608 -4.47 19.40 -16.04
CA LEU A 608 -3.60 19.32 -14.86
C LEU A 608 -3.55 20.64 -14.08
N THR A 609 -3.61 21.78 -14.76
CA THR A 609 -3.63 23.10 -14.11
C THR A 609 -4.90 23.31 -13.27
N GLY A 610 -6.06 22.92 -13.81
CA GLY A 610 -7.31 22.89 -13.06
C GLY A 610 -7.26 21.91 -11.88
N ALA A 611 -6.70 20.71 -12.09
CA ALA A 611 -6.52 19.70 -11.05
C ALA A 611 -5.68 20.21 -9.87
N VAL A 612 -4.51 20.78 -10.14
CA VAL A 612 -3.64 21.39 -9.11
C VAL A 612 -4.35 22.54 -8.40
N SER A 613 -5.15 23.34 -9.12
CA SER A 613 -5.91 24.46 -8.53
C SER A 613 -7.04 23.99 -7.60
N PHE A 614 -7.75 22.90 -7.92
CA PHE A 614 -8.74 22.31 -7.00
C PHE A 614 -8.08 21.88 -5.67
N LEU A 615 -6.93 21.21 -5.74
CA LEU A 615 -6.15 20.84 -4.54
C LEU A 615 -5.65 22.08 -3.78
N GLU A 616 -5.15 23.10 -4.49
CA GLU A 616 -4.61 24.31 -3.86
C GLU A 616 -5.69 25.13 -3.14
N ASN A 617 -6.87 25.24 -3.77
CA ASN A 617 -8.02 25.92 -3.18
C ASN A 617 -8.56 25.16 -1.96
N CYS A 618 -8.54 23.82 -2.00
CA CYS A 618 -8.86 23.00 -0.83
C CYS A 618 -7.87 23.26 0.31
N ARG A 619 -6.55 23.17 0.08
CA ARG A 619 -5.51 23.45 1.09
C ARG A 619 -5.64 24.85 1.70
N LYS A 620 -5.91 25.87 0.89
CA LYS A 620 -6.20 27.24 1.35
C LYS A 620 -7.42 27.29 2.27
N MET A 621 -8.54 26.68 1.88
CA MET A 621 -9.75 26.59 2.71
C MET A 621 -9.49 25.84 4.03
N LEU A 622 -8.82 24.68 3.98
CA LEU A 622 -8.47 23.88 5.15
C LEU A 622 -7.67 24.72 6.17
N SER A 623 -6.66 25.46 5.73
CA SER A 623 -5.85 26.33 6.62
C SER A 623 -6.65 27.41 7.37
N GLY A 624 -7.85 27.76 6.88
CA GLY A 624 -8.77 28.70 7.53
C GLY A 624 -9.64 28.11 8.65
N THR A 625 -9.74 26.78 8.76
CA THR A 625 -10.67 26.09 9.66
C THR A 625 -10.19 26.02 11.11
N VAL A 626 -11.05 25.56 12.04
CA VAL A 626 -10.76 25.51 13.47
C VAL A 626 -9.76 24.40 13.77
N SER A 627 -10.01 23.19 13.25
CA SER A 627 -9.17 22.02 13.50
C SER A 627 -7.77 22.15 12.90
N ALA A 628 -7.64 22.78 11.72
CA ALA A 628 -6.33 23.06 11.11
C ALA A 628 -5.52 24.09 11.91
N LYS A 629 -6.14 25.17 12.41
CA LYS A 629 -5.47 26.18 13.26
C LYS A 629 -4.98 25.58 14.58
N SER A 630 -5.73 24.64 15.14
CA SER A 630 -5.35 23.85 16.31
C SER A 630 -4.33 22.73 16.02
N HIS A 631 -3.80 22.65 14.79
CA HIS A 631 -2.79 21.68 14.36
C HIS A 631 -3.24 20.21 14.53
N ASP A 632 -4.52 19.90 14.24
CA ASP A 632 -5.03 18.54 14.26
C ASP A 632 -4.21 17.56 13.39
N ARG A 633 -3.97 16.34 13.89
CA ARG A 633 -3.16 15.33 13.20
C ARG A 633 -3.75 14.93 11.85
N LEU A 634 -5.07 14.83 11.71
CA LEU A 634 -5.70 14.49 10.42
C LEU A 634 -5.63 15.68 9.46
N CYS A 635 -5.85 16.91 9.93
CA CYS A 635 -5.71 18.10 9.08
C CYS A 635 -4.26 18.34 8.58
N VAL A 636 -3.25 18.08 9.42
CA VAL A 636 -1.84 18.12 9.04
C VAL A 636 -1.48 17.02 8.03
N ALA A 637 -2.01 15.80 8.22
CA ALA A 637 -1.86 14.71 7.24
C ALA A 637 -2.51 15.08 5.90
N LEU A 638 -3.74 15.58 5.89
CA LEU A 638 -4.48 15.97 4.69
C LEU A 638 -3.78 17.08 3.90
N ASP A 639 -3.18 18.10 4.54
CA ASP A 639 -2.42 19.13 3.80
C ASP A 639 -1.16 18.55 3.14
N ALA A 640 -0.45 17.66 3.85
CA ALA A 640 0.72 16.96 3.31
C ALA A 640 0.35 16.06 2.13
N GLU A 641 -0.74 15.30 2.23
CA GLU A 641 -1.25 14.44 1.15
C GLU A 641 -1.71 15.25 -0.07
N LEU A 642 -2.47 16.32 0.12
CA LEU A 642 -2.91 17.19 -0.96
C LEU A 642 -1.72 17.86 -1.66
N LYS A 643 -0.65 18.21 -0.93
CA LYS A 643 0.63 18.68 -1.49
C LYS A 643 1.34 17.60 -2.31
N GLU A 644 1.44 16.39 -1.76
CA GLU A 644 2.08 15.22 -2.39
C GLU A 644 1.37 14.81 -3.70
N MET A 645 0.04 15.04 -3.78
CA MET A 645 -0.76 14.92 -5.00
C MET A 645 -0.47 16.05 -6.01
N GLN A 646 -0.35 17.31 -5.58
CA GLN A 646 0.03 18.42 -6.46
C GLN A 646 1.39 18.20 -7.12
N GLU A 647 2.37 17.68 -6.37
CA GLU A 647 3.71 17.41 -6.88
C GLU A 647 3.72 16.26 -7.90
N ARG A 648 2.82 15.27 -7.79
CA ARG A 648 2.59 14.25 -8.83
C ARG A 648 1.72 14.69 -10.01
N MET A 649 1.21 15.93 -10.03
CA MET A 649 0.45 16.50 -11.16
C MET A 649 1.28 17.40 -12.09
N VAL A 650 2.59 17.60 -11.83
CA VAL A 650 3.47 18.50 -12.59
C VAL A 650 3.53 18.20 -14.10
N SER A 651 3.32 16.95 -14.52
CA SER A 651 3.16 16.61 -15.93
C SER A 651 2.29 15.36 -16.13
N ARG A 652 1.72 15.20 -17.33
CA ARG A 652 0.86 14.07 -17.69
C ARG A 652 1.55 12.73 -17.44
N HIS A 653 2.84 12.61 -17.77
CA HIS A 653 3.59 11.37 -17.57
C HIS A 653 3.74 11.00 -16.08
N VAL A 654 4.04 11.97 -15.21
CA VAL A 654 4.14 11.74 -13.75
C VAL A 654 2.77 11.39 -13.16
N TYR A 655 1.72 12.07 -13.64
CA TYR A 655 0.35 11.75 -13.25
C TYR A 655 -0.05 10.32 -13.66
N GLU A 656 0.20 9.93 -14.91
CA GLU A 656 -0.16 8.60 -15.42
C GLU A 656 0.67 7.47 -14.78
N ALA A 657 1.94 7.72 -14.44
CA ALA A 657 2.85 6.73 -13.87
C ALA A 657 2.67 6.50 -12.36
N SER A 658 2.36 7.54 -11.56
CA SER A 658 2.10 7.36 -10.13
C SER A 658 1.07 8.31 -9.50
N GLY A 659 0.87 9.52 -10.02
CA GLY A 659 -0.12 10.46 -9.47
C GLY A 659 -1.55 9.91 -9.43
N ARG A 660 -1.99 9.25 -10.50
CA ARG A 660 -3.27 8.53 -10.59
C ARG A 660 -3.41 7.50 -9.47
N ALA A 661 -2.46 6.58 -9.34
CA ALA A 661 -2.52 5.51 -8.36
C ALA A 661 -2.45 6.04 -6.91
N TYR A 662 -1.64 7.06 -6.64
CA TYR A 662 -1.58 7.76 -5.36
C TYR A 662 -2.96 8.34 -4.96
N ILE A 663 -3.61 9.07 -5.87
CA ILE A 663 -4.93 9.69 -5.61
C ILE A 663 -6.02 8.62 -5.44
N LEU A 664 -6.01 7.55 -6.24
CA LEU A 664 -6.98 6.46 -6.12
C LEU A 664 -6.84 5.71 -4.78
N SER A 665 -5.60 5.51 -4.29
CA SER A 665 -5.35 4.93 -2.97
C SER A 665 -5.80 5.88 -1.85
N GLY A 666 -5.56 7.19 -1.98
CA GLY A 666 -6.04 8.20 -1.03
C GLY A 666 -7.57 8.31 -0.98
N LEU A 667 -8.24 8.30 -2.13
CA LEU A 667 -9.70 8.28 -2.23
C LEU A 667 -10.28 7.01 -1.57
N SER A 668 -9.71 5.83 -1.86
CA SER A 668 -10.12 4.58 -1.20
C SER A 668 -9.93 4.68 0.33
N SER A 669 -8.79 5.21 0.78
CA SER A 669 -8.48 5.39 2.20
C SER A 669 -9.47 6.28 2.94
N HIS A 670 -9.80 7.49 2.44
CA HIS A 670 -10.71 8.41 3.14
C HIS A 670 -12.20 8.06 3.01
N SER A 671 -12.57 7.33 1.95
CA SER A 671 -13.97 7.03 1.65
C SER A 671 -14.43 5.73 2.32
N TRP A 672 -13.51 4.77 2.53
CA TRP A 672 -13.69 3.60 3.42
C TRP A 672 -13.17 3.83 4.85
N GLN A 673 -12.46 4.94 5.11
CA GLN A 673 -11.86 5.26 6.42
C GLN A 673 -10.90 4.17 6.91
N ARG A 674 -10.12 3.61 5.99
CA ARG A 674 -9.21 2.47 6.19
C ARG A 674 -7.79 2.82 5.74
N ALA A 675 -6.78 2.22 6.37
CA ALA A 675 -5.39 2.44 6.02
C ALA A 675 -5.05 1.74 4.68
N THR A 676 -4.40 2.48 3.77
CA THR A 676 -3.84 1.97 2.52
C THR A 676 -2.35 2.27 2.45
N ALA A 677 -1.60 1.57 1.58
CA ALA A 677 -0.27 2.02 1.20
C ALA A 677 -0.39 3.01 0.03
N ARG A 678 0.38 4.11 0.06
CA ARG A 678 0.30 5.20 -0.93
C ARG A 678 1.61 5.42 -1.71
N GLY A 679 2.45 4.40 -1.81
CA GLY A 679 3.73 4.44 -2.53
C GLY A 679 4.86 5.21 -1.85
N ASP A 680 4.55 6.03 -0.85
CA ASP A 680 5.52 6.69 0.02
C ASP A 680 6.28 5.68 0.91
N SER A 681 7.36 6.15 1.51
CA SER A 681 8.16 5.31 2.42
C SER A 681 7.36 5.02 3.69
N THR A 682 7.14 3.75 4.01
CA THR A 682 6.49 3.26 5.25
C THR A 682 7.29 3.51 6.54
N ASP A 683 8.23 4.46 6.50
CA ASP A 683 8.87 5.01 7.67
C ASP A 683 7.83 5.73 8.56
N ARG A 684 8.03 5.63 9.87
CA ARG A 684 7.11 6.16 10.89
C ARG A 684 7.18 7.69 10.99
N SER A 685 8.03 8.32 10.19
CA SER A 685 8.14 9.76 9.99
C SER A 685 7.16 10.33 8.95
N SER A 686 6.57 9.49 8.07
CA SER A 686 5.55 9.95 7.12
C SER A 686 4.30 10.40 7.88
N LEU A 687 3.77 11.57 7.52
CA LEU A 687 2.55 12.13 8.13
C LEU A 687 1.28 11.44 7.60
N VAL A 688 1.40 10.59 6.58
CA VAL A 688 0.32 10.02 5.75
C VAL A 688 -0.30 8.74 6.35
N HIS A 689 0.14 8.29 7.53
CA HIS A 689 -0.37 7.09 8.22
C HIS A 689 -1.75 7.30 8.88
N ALA A 690 -2.76 7.67 8.08
CA ALA A 690 -4.15 7.77 8.50
C ALA A 690 -4.82 6.38 8.65
N TYR A 691 -5.78 6.27 9.59
CA TYR A 691 -6.57 5.05 9.88
C TYR A 691 -5.76 3.78 10.25
N GLN A 692 -4.47 3.93 10.59
CA GLN A 692 -3.60 2.81 10.98
C GLN A 692 -3.88 2.40 12.43
N THR A 693 -4.45 1.21 12.64
CA THR A 693 -4.72 0.68 13.98
C THR A 693 -3.44 0.14 14.66
N PRO A 694 -3.42 -0.08 15.99
CA PRO A 694 -2.26 -0.60 16.70
C PRO A 694 -1.78 -1.96 16.16
N SER A 695 -2.70 -2.83 15.74
CA SER A 695 -2.37 -4.14 15.14
C SER A 695 -1.62 -3.99 13.81
N MET A 696 -2.05 -3.03 12.97
CA MET A 696 -1.34 -2.70 11.72
C MET A 696 0.06 -2.17 11.99
N ALA A 697 0.22 -1.27 12.97
CA ALA A 697 1.51 -0.71 13.36
C ALA A 697 2.47 -1.78 13.95
N GLU A 698 1.96 -2.77 14.67
CA GLU A 698 2.77 -3.89 15.14
C GLU A 698 3.25 -4.77 13.97
N MET A 699 2.36 -5.12 13.03
CA MET A 699 2.73 -5.92 11.85
C MET A 699 3.74 -5.21 10.96
N LEU A 700 3.61 -3.90 10.74
CA LEU A 700 4.64 -3.08 10.08
C LEU A 700 5.98 -3.15 10.82
N THR A 701 5.97 -2.98 12.14
CA THR A 701 7.19 -3.07 12.96
C THR A 701 7.86 -4.45 12.83
N ARG A 702 7.08 -5.54 12.80
CA ARG A 702 7.58 -6.91 12.53
C ARG A 702 8.17 -7.04 11.13
N SER A 703 7.52 -6.48 10.11
CA SER A 703 7.98 -6.50 8.71
C SER A 703 9.33 -5.79 8.55
N GLN A 704 9.47 -4.61 9.17
CA GLN A 704 10.69 -3.82 9.16
C GLN A 704 11.82 -4.52 9.94
N ALA A 705 11.51 -5.12 11.10
CA ALA A 705 12.47 -5.91 11.87
C ALA A 705 12.99 -7.14 11.10
N MET A 706 12.10 -7.91 10.44
CA MET A 706 12.50 -9.01 9.57
C MET A 706 13.34 -8.54 8.36
N SER A 707 13.08 -7.33 7.86
CA SER A 707 13.81 -6.74 6.74
C SER A 707 15.21 -6.24 7.11
N LEU A 708 15.43 -5.83 8.36
CA LEU A 708 16.75 -5.46 8.89
C LEU A 708 17.56 -6.68 9.38
N GLY A 709 16.88 -7.78 9.73
CA GLY A 709 17.47 -9.02 10.24
C GLY A 709 18.46 -9.70 9.29
N SER A 710 18.44 -9.39 7.98
CA SER A 710 19.38 -9.95 7.00
C SER A 710 20.79 -9.33 7.04
N SER A 711 21.07 -8.32 7.88
CA SER A 711 22.38 -7.66 7.92
C SER A 711 22.89 -7.28 9.32
N SER A 712 22.70 -8.15 10.32
CA SER A 712 23.53 -8.13 11.54
C SER A 712 23.62 -9.51 12.20
N GLY A 713 24.76 -9.82 12.83
CA GLY A 713 25.00 -11.14 13.42
C GLY A 713 24.17 -11.38 14.69
N GLN A 714 23.46 -12.51 14.74
CA GLN A 714 22.70 -12.92 15.93
C GLN A 714 23.62 -13.06 17.15
N LYS A 715 23.42 -12.22 18.17
CA LYS A 715 23.91 -12.50 19.53
C LYS A 715 23.06 -13.62 20.12
N LEU A 716 23.57 -14.84 20.05
CA LEU A 716 23.00 -16.00 20.76
C LEU A 716 22.92 -15.71 22.26
N LEU A 717 21.70 -15.61 22.78
CA LEU A 717 21.44 -15.64 24.22
C LEU A 717 21.64 -17.09 24.71
N GLN A 718 22.75 -17.31 25.41
CA GLN A 718 23.12 -18.62 25.92
C GLN A 718 22.28 -18.98 27.16
N PRO A 719 21.62 -20.16 27.23
CA PRO A 719 20.86 -20.56 28.41
C PRO A 719 21.75 -20.75 29.65
N LEU A 720 21.29 -20.27 30.80
CA LEU A 720 21.96 -20.48 32.09
C LEU A 720 21.84 -21.95 32.53
N LEU A 721 22.91 -22.72 32.31
CA LEU A 721 23.04 -24.07 32.85
C LEU A 721 23.29 -24.01 34.37
N SER A 722 22.39 -24.65 35.13
CA SER A 722 22.49 -24.77 36.58
C SER A 722 23.65 -25.69 36.98
N TYR A 723 24.64 -25.16 37.71
CA TYR A 723 25.73 -25.95 38.28
C TYR A 723 25.20 -26.97 39.32
N ARG A 724 25.48 -28.25 39.09
CA ARG A 724 25.53 -29.25 40.17
C ARG A 724 26.95 -29.34 40.72
N SER A 725 27.09 -29.24 42.03
CA SER A 725 28.34 -29.44 42.75
C SER A 725 28.54 -30.92 43.12
N GLN A 726 29.78 -31.42 43.00
CA GLN A 726 30.34 -32.53 43.79
C GLN A 726 31.89 -32.46 43.73
N PRO A 727 32.62 -33.13 44.65
CA PRO A 727 33.90 -32.62 45.16
C PRO A 727 35.17 -33.17 44.49
N SER A 728 36.28 -32.46 44.73
CA SER A 728 37.65 -32.85 44.38
C SER A 728 38.27 -33.82 45.41
N PRO A 729 39.01 -34.86 44.96
CA PRO A 729 39.91 -35.63 45.79
C PRO A 729 41.38 -35.20 45.59
N ARG A 730 41.95 -34.56 46.62
CA ARG A 730 43.38 -34.34 46.91
C ARG A 730 44.27 -33.84 45.75
#